data_AF-A0A482RAX6-F1
#
_entry.id   AF-A0A482RAX6-F1
#
_cell.length_a   1.000
_cell.length_b   1.000
_cell.length_c   1.000
_cell.angle_alpha   90.00
_cell.angle_beta   90.00
_cell.angle_gamma   90.00
#
_symmetry.space_group_name_H-M   'P 1'
#
loop_
_entity.id
_entity.type
_entity.pdbx_description
1 polymer ?
#
loop_
_entity_poly.entity_id
_entity_poly.type
_entity_poly.pdbx_seq_one_letter_code
_entity_poly.pdbx_strand_id
1 'polypeptide(L)'
;MSDSGSLLLTCKVGGAVSTPAAVAPGAGVLSIATLVTGVDAASPTLRTAGLRIFTDVQGNTVYGDFRVMLWGATTAPIHIPAASPAAGVSALRDALLALRDPVTGAALIPSVSVSTDALQNAAGGYTWRITFDDAHNGGNVPQLQVPYACVSGADVVLGGTRACAALTSAADAALAQNTVLVATEQEGNQVDGTFTLTVEGHTTAPIAYNAPAELVQQKLAALPTVGDVRVSRGLPAGVADESVNGERRYTWLITFVSNTEVWQADNALDWPSGFSQAWGRNVGFGNPLVGCGTTMLRDAAPGLTSVRCDVSIAQNGSDPVSGYFTLCLNTTASGGVLTGEPYVRASSCTRALRHDAKANRADAPNAPESTIEAAVEELLNVGDVSVSRSPTTAGAAFSGAYTWDITFLHEKPGAAWCRDAGDVSTCAAMGDVPLLTLRAASAPTAPLSGTSSTLVSEVAKGNVAAGELQLVFNAPWGDAYASPARAIDATPAALRSALLSGSIASSVAGGPLTTPITNVLVSRNETTKFRTFQWRVTFTDVRVYEPWGAGNHAPLGINTTLLSQPNVARAGLSAAAAILQPGSAGLGGAFTLDLVGSEEGAQRVAWDEAPERLALLLGELSSVERVHITRAITGSGWGAQHTQSAAGGWRYRIAFVRVAGQVDGDTFPPGTGIVSPLQATYAPLVGTNARVVVMRDTPGSAPLSGSFTLGVASAHTRALDFNAAHTDVEAEVSALSTVGTVAVRKFSTAHNVLG
;
A
#
# COMPACT_ATOMS: atom_id res chain seq x y z
N MET A 1 13.78 -54.34 9.81
CA MET A 1 14.59 -55.56 9.82
C MET A 1 14.14 -56.32 8.59
N SER A 2 15.02 -56.54 7.62
CA SER A 2 14.70 -57.28 6.41
C SER A 2 14.65 -58.76 6.77
N ASP A 3 13.45 -59.30 6.87
CA ASP A 3 13.24 -60.70 7.20
C ASP A 3 13.37 -61.52 5.91
N SER A 4 14.55 -62.13 5.76
CA SER A 4 15.03 -62.77 4.56
C SER A 4 14.49 -64.19 4.37
N GLY A 5 14.17 -64.54 3.12
CA GLY A 5 13.82 -65.93 2.75
C GLY A 5 15.05 -66.84 2.77
N SER A 6 14.87 -68.11 3.13
CA SER A 6 15.95 -69.10 3.14
C SER A 6 15.62 -70.35 2.33
N LEU A 7 16.64 -70.85 1.62
CA LEU A 7 16.56 -72.05 0.80
C LEU A 7 17.57 -73.08 1.32
N LEU A 8 17.18 -74.35 1.28
CA LEU A 8 18.02 -75.49 1.60
C LEU A 8 18.44 -76.20 0.31
N LEU A 9 19.75 -76.34 0.11
CA LEU A 9 20.34 -77.11 -0.98
C LEU A 9 20.99 -78.37 -0.41
N THR A 10 20.58 -79.56 -0.86
CA THR A 10 21.15 -80.84 -0.40
C THR A 10 21.67 -81.67 -1.57
N CYS A 11 22.91 -82.12 -1.48
CA CYS A 11 23.47 -83.15 -2.37
C CYS A 11 23.35 -84.53 -1.71
N LYS A 12 22.91 -85.58 -2.43
CA LYS A 12 22.75 -86.95 -1.88
C LYS A 12 23.29 -88.04 -2.83
N VAL A 13 23.64 -89.20 -2.24
CA VAL A 13 23.96 -90.48 -2.90
C VAL A 13 22.87 -91.51 -2.52
N GLY A 14 22.39 -92.34 -3.44
CA GLY A 14 21.35 -93.37 -3.17
C GLY A 14 21.69 -94.75 -3.71
N GLY A 15 21.52 -95.80 -2.91
CA GLY A 15 21.59 -97.21 -3.31
C GLY A 15 20.72 -98.11 -2.43
N ALA A 16 20.06 -99.11 -3.02
CA ALA A 16 19.19 -100.09 -2.33
C ALA A 16 19.85 -101.48 -2.30
N VAL A 17 19.77 -102.24 -1.19
CA VAL A 17 20.23 -103.63 -1.10
C VAL A 17 19.32 -104.51 -0.22
N SER A 18 19.07 -105.74 -0.67
CA SER A 18 18.38 -106.86 0.02
C SER A 18 19.30 -107.67 0.96
N THR A 19 18.83 -108.07 2.15
CA THR A 19 19.50 -108.94 3.16
C THR A 19 18.91 -110.38 3.16
N PRO A 20 19.35 -111.40 3.97
CA PRO A 20 20.35 -111.42 5.07
C PRO A 20 21.26 -112.69 5.19
N ALA A 21 22.29 -112.64 6.06
CA ALA A 21 22.71 -113.74 6.95
C ALA A 21 23.65 -113.25 8.08
N ALA A 22 23.47 -113.77 9.29
CA ALA A 22 24.07 -113.32 10.55
C ALA A 22 25.24 -114.22 11.03
N VAL A 23 26.26 -113.65 11.69
CA VAL A 23 27.09 -114.23 12.79
C VAL A 23 27.74 -113.08 13.60
N ALA A 24 27.84 -113.23 14.93
CA ALA A 24 28.53 -112.34 15.91
C ALA A 24 29.58 -113.18 16.72
N PRO A 25 30.32 -112.69 17.75
CA PRO A 25 30.88 -111.36 18.12
C PRO A 25 32.39 -111.42 18.56
N GLY A 26 33.03 -110.28 18.93
CA GLY A 26 34.29 -110.31 19.71
C GLY A 26 34.99 -108.98 20.05
N ALA A 27 34.86 -108.57 21.32
CA ALA A 27 35.79 -107.79 22.18
C ALA A 27 36.05 -106.27 21.96
N GLY A 28 35.84 -105.47 23.03
CA GLY A 28 36.49 -104.16 23.22
C GLY A 28 35.66 -103.10 23.97
N VAL A 29 35.73 -103.10 25.30
CA VAL A 29 35.03 -102.25 26.29
C VAL A 29 35.42 -100.76 26.24
N LEU A 30 34.45 -99.83 26.40
CA LEU A 30 34.42 -98.79 27.47
C LEU A 30 33.12 -97.96 27.46
N SER A 31 32.46 -97.96 28.62
CA SER A 31 31.27 -97.21 28.99
C SER A 31 31.64 -96.01 29.89
N ILE A 32 30.78 -94.99 29.95
CA ILE A 32 30.18 -94.44 31.18
C ILE A 32 29.07 -93.43 30.82
N ALA A 33 28.00 -93.50 31.61
CA ALA A 33 26.73 -92.81 31.50
C ALA A 33 26.69 -91.50 32.34
N THR A 34 25.90 -90.53 31.85
CA THR A 34 24.81 -89.72 32.50
C THR A 34 24.67 -89.73 34.04
N LEU A 35 24.17 -88.73 34.80
CA LEU A 35 23.21 -87.60 34.66
C LEU A 35 23.12 -86.87 36.04
N VAL A 36 22.75 -85.57 36.13
CA VAL A 36 21.85 -84.91 37.16
C VAL A 36 21.41 -83.54 36.57
N THR A 37 20.21 -83.36 35.99
CA THR A 37 18.88 -82.87 36.48
C THR A 37 18.75 -81.44 37.06
N GLY A 38 17.84 -80.64 36.49
CA GLY A 38 17.20 -79.45 37.05
C GLY A 38 16.15 -78.80 36.11
N VAL A 39 14.90 -78.74 36.56
CA VAL A 39 13.59 -78.27 35.98
C VAL A 39 13.53 -76.72 35.91
N ASP A 40 12.73 -75.98 35.11
CA ASP A 40 11.29 -76.06 34.77
C ASP A 40 10.85 -75.11 33.59
N ALA A 41 9.72 -75.48 32.96
CA ALA A 41 8.61 -74.73 32.34
C ALA A 41 8.73 -73.79 31.10
N ALA A 42 7.89 -74.13 30.09
CA ALA A 42 7.10 -73.28 29.18
C ALA A 42 7.43 -73.26 27.66
N SER A 43 6.98 -74.29 26.93
CA SER A 43 6.20 -74.16 25.66
C SER A 43 5.83 -75.54 25.06
N PRO A 44 4.63 -75.69 24.46
CA PRO A 44 4.14 -76.96 23.93
C PRO A 44 4.82 -77.35 22.61
N THR A 45 5.15 -78.62 22.52
CA THR A 45 5.92 -79.34 21.49
C THR A 45 5.11 -79.54 20.19
N LEU A 46 5.75 -79.63 19.00
CA LEU A 46 6.14 -80.87 18.29
C LEU A 46 6.51 -80.44 16.84
N ARG A 47 7.55 -80.88 16.11
CA ARG A 47 8.41 -82.06 16.16
C ARG A 47 9.80 -81.69 15.60
N THR A 48 10.87 -81.93 16.33
CA THR A 48 12.16 -82.24 15.71
C THR A 48 12.08 -83.70 15.28
N ALA A 49 11.83 -83.96 14.01
CA ALA A 49 11.93 -85.32 13.47
C ALA A 49 13.41 -85.70 13.42
N GLY A 50 13.84 -86.50 14.39
CA GLY A 50 15.18 -87.06 14.39
C GLY A 50 15.37 -88.05 13.24
N LEU A 51 16.55 -88.00 12.61
CA LEU A 51 17.06 -89.08 11.79
C LEU A 51 18.37 -89.56 12.43
N ARG A 52 18.31 -90.72 13.10
CA ARG A 52 19.47 -91.52 13.50
C ARG A 52 19.74 -92.51 12.38
N ILE A 53 20.99 -92.55 11.90
CA ILE A 53 21.46 -93.59 10.97
C ILE A 53 22.74 -94.20 11.55
N PHE A 54 22.80 -95.54 11.52
CA PHE A 54 23.97 -96.34 11.86
C PHE A 54 24.92 -96.39 10.67
N THR A 55 26.22 -96.33 10.95
CA THR A 55 27.29 -96.50 9.97
C THR A 55 27.65 -97.96 9.80
N ASP A 56 27.76 -98.40 8.56
CA ASP A 56 28.90 -99.22 8.16
C ASP A 56 29.29 -98.88 6.71
N VAL A 57 30.59 -98.92 6.43
CA VAL A 57 31.31 -98.54 5.20
C VAL A 57 31.82 -97.08 5.11
N GLN A 58 33.14 -96.94 5.15
CA GLN A 58 33.91 -95.75 4.74
C GLN A 58 33.83 -95.55 3.22
N GLY A 59 33.55 -94.31 2.79
CA GLY A 59 34.06 -93.80 1.52
C GLY A 59 33.06 -93.34 0.44
N ASN A 60 32.02 -92.55 0.74
CA ASN A 60 31.22 -91.89 -0.31
C ASN A 60 31.23 -90.36 -0.17
N THR A 61 32.34 -89.71 -0.53
CA THR A 61 32.39 -88.24 -0.67
C THR A 61 31.83 -87.83 -2.03
N VAL A 62 30.84 -86.93 -2.07
CA VAL A 62 30.37 -86.29 -3.31
C VAL A 62 31.24 -85.07 -3.62
N TYR A 63 31.77 -84.98 -4.84
CA TYR A 63 32.59 -83.87 -5.34
C TYR A 63 32.33 -83.62 -6.82
N GLY A 64 32.82 -82.50 -7.37
CA GLY A 64 32.60 -82.12 -8.77
C GLY A 64 31.74 -80.87 -8.92
N ASP A 65 31.23 -80.63 -10.12
CA ASP A 65 30.60 -79.36 -10.46
C ASP A 65 29.08 -79.49 -10.58
N PHE A 66 28.36 -78.52 -10.05
CA PHE A 66 26.94 -78.36 -10.33
C PHE A 66 26.60 -76.91 -10.70
N ARG A 67 25.41 -76.68 -11.27
CA ARG A 67 24.87 -75.33 -11.51
C ARG A 67 23.46 -75.22 -10.94
N VAL A 68 23.11 -74.02 -10.53
CA VAL A 68 21.75 -73.67 -10.13
C VAL A 68 21.23 -72.53 -10.99
N MET A 69 19.92 -72.37 -11.02
CA MET A 69 19.22 -71.37 -11.81
C MET A 69 18.21 -70.62 -10.92
N LEU A 70 18.18 -69.30 -11.08
CA LEU A 70 17.23 -68.42 -10.41
C LEU A 70 16.77 -67.36 -11.41
N TRP A 71 15.45 -67.09 -11.46
CA TRP A 71 14.85 -66.09 -12.36
C TRP A 71 15.29 -66.20 -13.84
N GLY A 72 15.50 -67.41 -14.36
CA GLY A 72 15.95 -67.57 -15.75
C GLY A 72 17.47 -67.58 -15.94
N ALA A 73 18.26 -67.09 -14.98
CA ALA A 73 19.72 -67.02 -15.07
C ALA A 73 20.38 -68.24 -14.43
N THR A 74 21.35 -68.85 -15.12
CA THR A 74 22.09 -70.03 -14.65
C THR A 74 23.49 -69.64 -14.17
N THR A 75 23.94 -70.20 -13.05
CA THR A 75 25.26 -69.89 -12.48
C THR A 75 26.41 -70.44 -13.35
N ALA A 76 27.61 -69.90 -13.16
CA ALA A 76 28.84 -70.61 -13.50
C ALA A 76 28.92 -71.96 -12.73
N PRO A 77 29.73 -72.95 -13.19
CA PRO A 77 29.89 -74.20 -12.46
C PRO A 77 30.40 -73.95 -11.03
N ILE A 78 29.68 -74.53 -10.07
CA ILE A 78 29.92 -74.46 -8.64
C ILE A 78 30.68 -75.72 -8.26
N HIS A 79 31.96 -75.56 -7.94
CA HIS A 79 32.84 -76.68 -7.64
C HIS A 79 32.73 -77.10 -6.17
N ILE A 80 32.52 -78.40 -5.94
CA ILE A 80 32.58 -79.04 -4.63
C ILE A 80 33.90 -79.82 -4.57
N PRO A 81 34.89 -79.39 -3.77
CA PRO A 81 36.13 -80.15 -3.61
C PRO A 81 35.92 -81.38 -2.73
N ALA A 82 36.71 -82.43 -2.99
CA ALA A 82 36.67 -83.64 -2.18
C ALA A 82 36.98 -83.33 -0.70
N ALA A 83 36.08 -83.72 0.19
CA ALA A 83 36.20 -83.69 1.66
C ALA A 83 36.19 -82.30 2.35
N SER A 84 35.74 -81.23 1.69
CA SER A 84 35.60 -79.91 2.34
C SER A 84 34.27 -79.19 2.02
N PRO A 85 33.22 -79.37 2.85
CA PRO A 85 31.95 -78.63 2.69
C PRO A 85 32.12 -77.12 2.82
N ALA A 86 33.06 -76.66 3.64
CA ALA A 86 33.33 -75.26 3.88
C ALA A 86 33.86 -74.54 2.63
N ALA A 87 34.60 -75.23 1.76
CA ALA A 87 35.08 -74.66 0.50
C ALA A 87 33.95 -74.50 -0.55
N GLY A 88 32.90 -75.32 -0.46
CA GLY A 88 31.70 -75.19 -1.30
C GLY A 88 30.83 -73.98 -0.94
N VAL A 89 30.92 -73.48 0.29
CA VAL A 89 30.17 -72.29 0.75
C VAL A 89 30.56 -71.04 -0.03
N SER A 90 31.86 -70.77 -0.16
CA SER A 90 32.34 -69.61 -0.94
C SER A 90 32.03 -69.76 -2.42
N ALA A 91 32.22 -70.96 -2.99
CA ALA A 91 31.91 -71.21 -4.39
C ALA A 91 30.42 -70.99 -4.72
N LEU A 92 29.51 -71.49 -3.86
CA LEU A 92 28.06 -71.32 -4.01
C LEU A 92 27.66 -69.86 -3.85
N ARG A 93 28.17 -69.18 -2.82
CA ARG A 93 27.92 -67.74 -2.59
C ARG A 93 28.37 -66.91 -3.78
N ASP A 94 29.62 -67.07 -4.21
CA ASP A 94 30.21 -66.26 -5.26
C ASP A 94 29.51 -66.51 -6.62
N ALA A 95 29.09 -67.76 -6.88
CA ALA A 95 28.31 -68.11 -8.08
C ALA A 95 26.91 -67.49 -8.09
N LEU A 96 26.24 -67.41 -6.94
CA LEU A 96 24.95 -66.73 -6.80
C LEU A 96 25.09 -65.21 -6.96
N LEU A 97 26.10 -64.60 -6.32
CA LEU A 97 26.41 -63.17 -6.47
C LEU A 97 26.81 -62.78 -7.91
N ALA A 98 27.26 -63.74 -8.73
CA ALA A 98 27.62 -63.53 -10.13
C ALA A 98 26.42 -63.54 -11.09
N LEU A 99 25.21 -63.94 -10.64
CA LEU A 99 24.03 -63.92 -11.49
C LEU A 99 23.68 -62.49 -11.92
N ARG A 100 23.36 -62.33 -13.20
CA ARG A 100 22.98 -61.06 -13.81
C ARG A 100 21.68 -61.22 -14.59
N ASP A 101 20.85 -60.19 -14.56
CA ASP A 101 19.66 -60.13 -15.40
C ASP A 101 20.10 -60.09 -16.88
N PRO A 102 19.58 -60.96 -17.75
CA PRO A 102 20.04 -61.07 -19.13
C PRO A 102 19.66 -59.87 -20.01
N VAL A 103 18.73 -59.02 -19.56
CA VAL A 103 18.25 -57.84 -20.29
C VAL A 103 18.95 -56.58 -19.80
N THR A 104 19.02 -56.38 -18.48
CA THR A 104 19.53 -55.14 -17.87
C THR A 104 20.99 -55.23 -17.43
N GLY A 105 21.54 -56.44 -17.27
CA GLY A 105 22.88 -56.67 -16.73
C GLY A 105 23.01 -56.36 -15.24
N ALA A 106 21.92 -56.05 -14.53
CA ALA A 106 21.93 -55.80 -13.09
C ALA A 106 22.22 -57.08 -12.29
N ALA A 107 22.78 -56.94 -11.09
CA ALA A 107 22.96 -58.06 -10.18
C ALA A 107 21.60 -58.59 -9.70
N LEU A 108 21.33 -59.87 -9.95
CA LEU A 108 20.08 -60.51 -9.50
C LEU A 108 20.08 -60.76 -7.99
N ILE A 109 21.27 -61.04 -7.43
CA ILE A 109 21.46 -61.29 -5.99
C ILE A 109 22.59 -60.37 -5.52
N PRO A 110 22.28 -59.19 -4.97
CA PRO A 110 23.31 -58.26 -4.51
C PRO A 110 24.01 -58.71 -3.23
N SER A 111 23.29 -59.40 -2.33
CA SER A 111 23.83 -59.97 -1.10
C SER A 111 23.16 -61.31 -0.76
N VAL A 112 23.96 -62.28 -0.35
CA VAL A 112 23.51 -63.61 0.08
C VAL A 112 24.48 -64.19 1.09
N SER A 113 23.96 -64.73 2.18
CA SER A 113 24.72 -65.56 3.11
C SER A 113 24.49 -67.04 2.81
N VAL A 114 25.57 -67.79 2.81
CA VAL A 114 25.56 -69.24 2.63
C VAL A 114 26.23 -69.85 3.85
N SER A 115 25.57 -70.82 4.46
CA SER A 115 26.09 -71.59 5.58
C SER A 115 25.96 -73.09 5.32
N THR A 116 26.76 -73.90 6.00
CA THR A 116 26.66 -75.36 5.99
C THR A 116 26.68 -75.85 7.41
N ASP A 117 25.99 -76.94 7.70
CA ASP A 117 26.13 -77.65 8.98
C ASP A 117 27.48 -78.38 9.09
N ALA A 118 28.27 -78.42 8.01
CA ALA A 118 29.58 -79.07 7.86
C ALA A 118 29.59 -80.57 8.20
N LEU A 119 28.41 -81.14 8.44
CA LEU A 119 28.21 -82.55 8.73
C LEU A 119 27.85 -83.24 7.42
N GLN A 120 28.62 -84.27 7.07
CA GLN A 120 28.15 -85.20 6.04
C GLN A 120 26.86 -85.84 6.55
N ASN A 121 25.80 -85.78 5.74
CA ASN A 121 24.63 -86.59 6.00
C ASN A 121 25.02 -88.07 5.92
N ALA A 122 24.16 -88.96 6.40
CA ALA A 122 24.47 -90.39 6.45
C ALA A 122 24.73 -91.06 5.08
N ALA A 123 24.49 -90.35 3.97
CA ALA A 123 24.79 -90.76 2.61
C ALA A 123 26.06 -90.08 2.03
N GLY A 124 26.84 -89.38 2.85
CA GLY A 124 28.08 -88.70 2.43
C GLY A 124 27.88 -87.39 1.65
N GLY A 125 26.67 -86.83 1.69
CA GLY A 125 26.30 -85.58 1.04
C GLY A 125 26.31 -84.36 1.97
N TYR A 126 26.21 -83.16 1.37
CA TYR A 126 26.28 -81.88 2.07
C TYR A 126 24.96 -81.11 2.00
N THR A 127 24.69 -80.34 3.06
CA THR A 127 23.56 -79.41 3.11
C THR A 127 24.07 -77.98 3.26
N TRP A 128 23.59 -77.09 2.40
CA TRP A 128 23.81 -75.65 2.51
C TRP A 128 22.49 -74.94 2.73
N ARG A 129 22.51 -73.96 3.64
CA ARG A 129 21.43 -73.00 3.82
C ARG A 129 21.85 -71.69 3.18
N ILE A 130 21.00 -71.20 2.29
CA ILE A 130 21.18 -69.96 1.54
C ILE A 130 20.14 -68.97 2.05
N THR A 131 20.58 -67.78 2.47
CA THR A 131 19.71 -66.70 2.95
C THR A 131 19.96 -65.45 2.10
N PHE A 132 18.90 -64.88 1.55
CA PHE A 132 18.99 -63.67 0.73
C PHE A 132 18.91 -62.43 1.61
N ASP A 133 20.03 -61.75 1.83
CA ASP A 133 20.14 -60.71 2.86
C ASP A 133 19.96 -59.28 2.31
N ASP A 134 19.72 -59.13 1.00
CA ASP A 134 19.50 -57.81 0.38
C ASP A 134 18.01 -57.48 0.24
N ALA A 135 17.67 -56.20 0.40
CA ALA A 135 16.32 -55.69 0.18
C ALA A 135 15.82 -55.90 -1.27
N HIS A 136 16.71 -55.95 -2.26
CA HIS A 136 16.37 -56.28 -3.66
C HIS A 136 15.76 -57.68 -3.79
N ASN A 137 16.03 -58.57 -2.84
CA ASN A 137 15.50 -59.92 -2.77
C ASN A 137 14.54 -60.09 -1.58
N GLY A 138 14.01 -58.99 -1.04
CA GLY A 138 12.97 -59.02 -0.01
C GLY A 138 11.69 -59.70 -0.51
N GLY A 139 10.90 -60.23 0.41
CA GLY A 139 9.71 -61.03 0.07
C GLY A 139 10.02 -62.41 -0.50
N ASN A 140 9.06 -62.99 -1.23
CA ASN A 140 9.18 -64.38 -1.69
C ASN A 140 10.16 -64.50 -2.86
N VAL A 141 11.30 -65.13 -2.62
CA VAL A 141 12.24 -65.54 -3.69
C VAL A 141 11.77 -66.86 -4.30
N PRO A 142 11.66 -66.98 -5.64
CA PRO A 142 11.36 -68.25 -6.28
C PRO A 142 12.35 -69.33 -5.90
N GLN A 143 11.87 -70.58 -5.79
CA GLN A 143 12.73 -71.70 -5.46
C GLN A 143 13.87 -71.84 -6.49
N LEU A 144 15.11 -71.99 -6.00
CA LEU A 144 16.25 -72.32 -6.86
C LEU A 144 15.96 -73.59 -7.66
N GLN A 145 16.38 -73.59 -8.92
CA GLN A 145 16.20 -74.73 -9.81
C GLN A 145 17.55 -75.34 -10.15
N VAL A 146 17.57 -76.66 -10.34
CA VAL A 146 18.71 -77.35 -10.94
C VAL A 146 18.34 -77.58 -12.41
N PRO A 147 19.01 -76.93 -13.38
CA PRO A 147 18.62 -77.04 -14.77
C PRO A 147 18.77 -78.50 -15.25
N TYR A 148 17.84 -78.97 -16.09
CA TYR A 148 17.84 -80.35 -16.58
C TYR A 148 19.00 -80.62 -17.57
N ALA A 149 19.46 -79.59 -18.29
CA ALA A 149 20.59 -79.65 -19.22
C ALA A 149 21.41 -78.36 -19.17
N CYS A 150 22.73 -78.48 -19.09
CA CYS A 150 23.64 -77.33 -19.04
C CYS A 150 24.33 -77.18 -20.38
N VAL A 151 23.66 -76.51 -21.31
CA VAL A 151 24.27 -76.10 -22.58
C VAL A 151 25.02 -74.79 -22.36
N SER A 152 26.35 -74.86 -22.28
CA SER A 152 27.17 -73.70 -22.66
C SER A 152 27.19 -73.63 -24.19
N GLY A 153 27.21 -72.43 -24.77
CA GLY A 153 27.09 -72.16 -26.21
C GLY A 153 28.21 -72.72 -27.11
N ALA A 154 28.96 -73.74 -26.68
CA ALA A 154 30.01 -74.40 -27.48
C ALA A 154 29.85 -75.94 -27.59
N ASP A 155 28.96 -76.60 -26.84
CA ASP A 155 28.92 -78.08 -26.73
C ASP A 155 27.73 -78.77 -27.45
N VAL A 156 27.04 -78.09 -28.38
CA VAL A 156 25.81 -78.61 -29.03
C VAL A 156 26.05 -79.66 -30.14
N VAL A 157 27.29 -80.06 -30.46
CA VAL A 157 27.55 -80.78 -31.71
C VAL A 157 27.56 -82.32 -31.61
N LEU A 158 27.52 -82.96 -30.44
CA LEU A 158 27.55 -84.44 -30.37
C LEU A 158 26.61 -85.06 -29.32
N GLY A 159 25.30 -84.87 -29.46
CA GLY A 159 24.26 -85.81 -28.98
C GLY A 159 24.24 -86.28 -27.50
N GLY A 160 25.10 -85.75 -26.63
CA GLY A 160 25.18 -86.09 -25.21
C GLY A 160 24.73 -84.91 -24.36
N THR A 161 23.58 -85.04 -23.72
CA THR A 161 23.11 -84.07 -22.72
C THR A 161 24.09 -84.06 -21.54
N ARG A 162 24.94 -83.03 -21.42
CA ARG A 162 25.81 -82.88 -20.24
C ARG A 162 24.94 -82.42 -19.07
N ALA A 163 24.80 -83.29 -18.07
CA ALA A 163 24.01 -83.01 -16.88
C ALA A 163 24.57 -81.78 -16.14
N CYS A 164 23.68 -80.90 -15.67
CA CYS A 164 24.06 -79.72 -14.89
C CYS A 164 24.69 -80.04 -13.53
N ALA A 165 24.49 -81.26 -13.04
CA ALA A 165 25.17 -81.83 -11.90
C ALA A 165 26.13 -82.90 -12.40
N ALA A 166 27.38 -82.50 -12.69
CA ALA A 166 28.48 -83.41 -13.00
C ALA A 166 29.15 -83.86 -11.69
N LEU A 167 28.33 -84.42 -10.80
CA LEU A 167 28.75 -84.84 -9.47
C LEU A 167 29.28 -86.26 -9.52
N THR A 168 30.45 -86.45 -8.92
CA THR A 168 31.13 -87.74 -8.80
C THR A 168 31.14 -88.16 -7.33
N SER A 169 31.10 -89.46 -7.12
CA SER A 169 31.25 -90.09 -5.81
C SER A 169 32.26 -91.22 -5.91
N ALA A 170 32.80 -91.67 -4.79
CA ALA A 170 33.68 -92.85 -4.77
C ALA A 170 32.93 -94.20 -4.93
N ALA A 171 31.59 -94.18 -5.06
CA ALA A 171 30.77 -95.33 -5.43
C ALA A 171 30.96 -95.75 -6.90
N ASP A 172 30.70 -97.03 -7.20
CA ASP A 172 30.72 -97.59 -8.57
C ASP A 172 29.83 -96.75 -9.52
N ALA A 173 30.34 -96.44 -10.71
CA ALA A 173 29.66 -95.62 -11.71
C ALA A 173 28.30 -96.19 -12.14
N ALA A 174 28.08 -97.50 -12.00
CA ALA A 174 26.79 -98.14 -12.27
C ALA A 174 25.72 -97.89 -11.19
N LEU A 175 26.11 -97.42 -9.99
CA LEU A 175 25.26 -97.23 -8.82
C LEU A 175 25.18 -95.76 -8.34
N ALA A 176 26.00 -94.86 -8.89
CA ALA A 176 26.06 -93.46 -8.46
C ALA A 176 24.89 -92.62 -9.01
N GLN A 177 23.85 -92.39 -8.21
CA GLN A 177 22.77 -91.43 -8.48
C GLN A 177 22.97 -90.11 -7.72
N ASN A 178 24.02 -89.37 -8.07
CA ASN A 178 24.32 -88.08 -7.44
C ASN A 178 23.32 -87.02 -7.88
N THR A 179 22.61 -86.41 -6.94
CA THR A 179 21.59 -85.38 -7.24
C THR A 179 21.76 -84.15 -6.38
N VAL A 180 21.29 -83.01 -6.90
CA VAL A 180 21.14 -81.76 -6.17
C VAL A 180 19.64 -81.55 -5.95
N LEU A 181 19.24 -81.40 -4.69
CA LEU A 181 17.88 -81.12 -4.29
C LEU A 181 17.81 -79.70 -3.71
N VAL A 182 16.78 -78.96 -4.11
CA VAL A 182 16.47 -77.64 -3.55
C VAL A 182 15.13 -77.74 -2.86
N ALA A 183 15.01 -77.15 -1.67
CA ALA A 183 13.74 -76.86 -1.03
C ALA A 183 13.74 -75.43 -0.49
N THR A 184 12.59 -74.77 -0.53
CA THR A 184 12.38 -73.54 0.25
C THR A 184 12.22 -73.91 1.71
N GLU A 185 13.09 -73.40 2.56
CA GLU A 185 13.03 -73.61 4.01
C GLU A 185 12.09 -72.58 4.65
N GLN A 186 12.17 -71.33 4.21
CA GLN A 186 11.32 -70.24 4.67
C GLN A 186 11.01 -69.28 3.52
N GLU A 187 9.71 -69.01 3.31
CA GLU A 187 9.27 -67.91 2.44
C GLU A 187 9.62 -66.56 3.08
N GLY A 188 9.94 -65.58 2.24
CA GLY A 188 10.14 -64.22 2.72
C GLY A 188 8.82 -63.55 3.10
N ASN A 189 8.90 -62.32 3.58
CA ASN A 189 7.72 -61.57 3.99
C ASN A 189 7.25 -60.59 2.89
N GLN A 190 6.02 -60.73 2.42
CA GLN A 190 5.41 -59.85 1.43
C GLN A 190 3.98 -59.49 1.83
N VAL A 191 3.55 -58.27 1.52
CA VAL A 191 2.20 -57.78 1.82
C VAL A 191 1.19 -58.35 0.82
N ASP A 192 0.03 -58.78 1.34
CA ASP A 192 -1.14 -59.19 0.58
C ASP A 192 -2.45 -58.80 1.30
N GLY A 193 -3.60 -59.06 0.67
CA GLY A 193 -4.93 -58.80 1.21
C GLY A 193 -5.42 -57.37 0.98
N THR A 194 -6.15 -56.84 1.95
CA THR A 194 -6.80 -55.53 1.84
C THR A 194 -6.67 -54.70 3.10
N PHE A 195 -6.65 -53.38 2.96
CA PHE A 195 -6.75 -52.43 4.06
C PHE A 195 -8.01 -51.57 3.92
N THR A 196 -8.36 -50.83 4.98
CA THR A 196 -9.43 -49.83 4.95
C THR A 196 -8.91 -48.50 5.47
N LEU A 197 -9.43 -47.39 4.97
CA LEU A 197 -9.13 -46.06 5.49
C LEU A 197 -10.33 -45.51 6.24
N THR A 198 -10.11 -44.85 7.37
CA THR A 198 -11.17 -44.26 8.21
C THR A 198 -10.92 -42.76 8.41
N VAL A 199 -11.93 -41.94 8.11
CA VAL A 199 -11.89 -40.48 8.32
C VAL A 199 -13.15 -40.04 9.05
N GLU A 200 -13.01 -39.35 10.18
CA GLU A 200 -14.14 -38.89 11.01
C GLU A 200 -15.19 -39.99 11.28
N GLY A 201 -14.73 -41.20 11.62
CA GLY A 201 -15.59 -42.35 11.93
C GLY A 201 -16.23 -43.06 10.73
N HIS A 202 -16.00 -42.59 9.50
CA HIS A 202 -16.45 -43.26 8.28
C HIS A 202 -15.32 -44.08 7.66
N THR A 203 -15.58 -45.36 7.39
CA THR A 203 -14.57 -46.31 6.87
C THR A 203 -14.87 -46.65 5.41
N THR A 204 -13.82 -46.69 4.58
CA THR A 204 -13.95 -47.10 3.18
C THR A 204 -14.31 -48.59 3.07
N ALA A 205 -14.88 -49.00 1.94
CA ALA A 205 -14.84 -50.41 1.56
C ALA A 205 -13.39 -50.92 1.47
N PRO A 206 -13.15 -52.24 1.60
CA PRO A 206 -11.80 -52.81 1.49
C PRO A 206 -11.07 -52.39 0.22
N ILE A 207 -9.80 -52.03 0.37
CA ILE A 207 -8.88 -51.56 -0.65
C ILE A 207 -7.75 -52.58 -0.78
N ALA A 208 -7.49 -53.09 -1.98
CA ALA A 208 -6.38 -54.02 -2.20
C ALA A 208 -5.04 -53.39 -1.79
N TYR A 209 -4.13 -54.20 -1.22
CA TYR A 209 -2.82 -53.72 -0.76
C TYR A 209 -2.00 -53.00 -1.85
N ASN A 210 -2.22 -53.31 -3.13
CA ASN A 210 -1.56 -52.69 -4.28
C ASN A 210 -2.51 -51.82 -5.12
N ALA A 211 -3.61 -51.32 -4.55
CA ALA A 211 -4.58 -50.52 -5.28
C ALA A 211 -3.94 -49.32 -5.98
N PRO A 212 -4.33 -49.01 -7.24
CA PRO A 212 -3.88 -47.79 -7.93
C PRO A 212 -4.42 -46.54 -7.23
N ALA A 213 -3.76 -45.41 -7.42
CA ALA A 213 -4.05 -44.17 -6.72
C ALA A 213 -5.50 -43.70 -6.96
N GLU A 214 -6.00 -43.87 -8.18
CA GLU A 214 -7.34 -43.48 -8.61
C GLU A 214 -8.42 -44.27 -7.85
N LEU A 215 -8.16 -45.55 -7.56
CA LEU A 215 -9.08 -46.37 -6.78
C LEU A 215 -9.11 -45.93 -5.31
N VAL A 216 -7.95 -45.64 -4.72
CA VAL A 216 -7.88 -45.11 -3.35
C VAL A 216 -8.59 -43.76 -3.26
N GLN A 217 -8.37 -42.88 -4.25
CA GLN A 217 -9.04 -41.59 -4.37
C GLN A 217 -10.55 -41.75 -4.44
N GLN A 218 -11.05 -42.63 -5.30
CA GLN A 218 -12.49 -42.89 -5.44
C GLN A 218 -13.10 -43.42 -4.14
N LYS A 219 -12.41 -44.32 -3.44
CA LYS A 219 -12.90 -44.90 -2.18
C LYS A 219 -12.98 -43.87 -1.06
N LEU A 220 -11.99 -42.97 -0.97
CA LEU A 220 -11.98 -41.87 -0.01
C LEU A 220 -13.03 -40.81 -0.35
N ALA A 221 -13.16 -40.40 -1.61
CA ALA A 221 -14.15 -39.42 -2.05
C ALA A 221 -15.60 -39.88 -1.88
N ALA A 222 -15.83 -41.20 -1.80
CA ALA A 222 -17.14 -41.77 -1.48
C ALA A 222 -17.53 -41.64 0.01
N LEU A 223 -16.60 -41.27 0.90
CA LEU A 223 -16.92 -41.03 2.30
C LEU A 223 -17.66 -39.69 2.48
N PRO A 224 -18.74 -39.63 3.28
CA PRO A 224 -19.54 -38.40 3.46
C PRO A 224 -18.77 -37.18 3.97
N THR A 225 -17.64 -37.40 4.65
CA THR A 225 -16.86 -36.36 5.33
C THR A 225 -15.64 -35.88 4.54
N VAL A 226 -15.27 -36.56 3.45
CA VAL A 226 -13.97 -36.36 2.77
C VAL A 226 -14.05 -35.40 1.58
N GLY A 227 -15.04 -35.55 0.69
CA GLY A 227 -15.15 -34.75 -0.53
C GLY A 227 -14.00 -35.01 -1.53
N ASP A 228 -13.58 -33.98 -2.27
CA ASP A 228 -12.51 -34.11 -3.26
C ASP A 228 -11.14 -34.36 -2.61
N VAL A 229 -10.48 -35.42 -3.05
CA VAL A 229 -9.13 -35.77 -2.64
C VAL A 229 -8.27 -35.99 -3.87
N ARG A 230 -6.98 -35.67 -3.76
CA ARG A 230 -5.96 -36.08 -4.71
C ARG A 230 -5.10 -37.13 -4.05
N VAL A 231 -4.91 -38.25 -4.72
CA VAL A 231 -4.05 -39.32 -4.23
C VAL A 231 -2.96 -39.58 -5.25
N SER A 232 -1.72 -39.69 -4.78
CA SER A 232 -0.63 -40.25 -5.58
C SER A 232 -0.05 -41.46 -4.88
N ARG A 233 0.26 -42.50 -5.64
CA ARG A 233 0.94 -43.70 -5.12
C ARG A 233 2.42 -43.64 -5.47
N GLY A 234 3.26 -44.04 -4.53
CA GLY A 234 4.69 -44.19 -4.70
C GLY A 234 5.19 -45.51 -4.11
N LEU A 235 6.49 -45.72 -4.26
CA LEU A 235 7.22 -46.78 -3.58
C LEU A 235 7.79 -46.26 -2.26
N PRO A 236 8.05 -47.14 -1.28
CA PRO A 236 8.75 -46.75 -0.06
C PRO A 236 10.15 -46.18 -0.36
N ALA A 237 10.65 -45.34 0.54
CA ALA A 237 12.02 -44.84 0.45
C ALA A 237 13.03 -45.99 0.36
N GLY A 238 13.96 -45.91 -0.60
CA GLY A 238 14.96 -46.95 -0.86
C GLY A 238 14.55 -48.02 -1.88
N VAL A 239 13.31 -47.99 -2.39
CA VAL A 239 12.84 -48.88 -3.46
C VAL A 239 12.78 -48.09 -4.77
N ALA A 240 13.66 -48.41 -5.71
CA ALA A 240 13.82 -47.63 -6.94
C ALA A 240 12.69 -47.85 -7.96
N ASP A 241 12.18 -49.08 -8.06
CA ASP A 241 11.14 -49.46 -8.99
C ASP A 241 10.41 -50.74 -8.54
N GLU A 242 9.36 -51.13 -9.27
CA GLU A 242 8.50 -52.26 -8.91
C GLU A 242 9.25 -53.61 -8.98
N SER A 243 10.27 -53.75 -9.83
CA SER A 243 11.01 -55.01 -10.00
C SER A 243 11.82 -55.41 -8.75
N VAL A 244 12.15 -54.42 -7.92
CA VAL A 244 12.87 -54.60 -6.66
C VAL A 244 11.95 -54.48 -5.43
N ASN A 245 10.63 -54.30 -5.63
CA ASN A 245 9.63 -54.21 -4.55
C ASN A 245 9.11 -55.61 -4.13
N GLY A 246 10.01 -56.56 -3.88
CA GLY A 246 9.63 -57.95 -3.59
C GLY A 246 8.77 -58.13 -2.32
N GLU A 247 8.88 -57.20 -1.36
CA GLU A 247 8.04 -57.14 -0.15
C GLU A 247 6.63 -56.54 -0.41
N ARG A 248 6.36 -56.04 -1.64
CA ARG A 248 5.06 -55.53 -2.10
C ARG A 248 4.51 -54.36 -1.29
N ARG A 249 5.38 -53.42 -0.94
CA ARG A 249 5.03 -52.25 -0.11
C ARG A 249 4.74 -51.04 -1.00
N TYR A 250 3.78 -50.22 -0.58
CA TYR A 250 3.40 -49.01 -1.30
C TYR A 250 3.19 -47.85 -0.33
N THR A 251 3.37 -46.63 -0.83
CA THR A 251 3.06 -45.39 -0.11
C THR A 251 1.97 -44.64 -0.88
N TRP A 252 1.02 -44.04 -0.16
CA TRP A 252 0.04 -43.14 -0.77
C TRP A 252 0.16 -41.77 -0.11
N LEU A 253 0.32 -40.72 -0.91
CA LEU A 253 0.18 -39.34 -0.48
C LEU A 253 -1.26 -38.91 -0.77
N ILE A 254 -2.01 -38.66 0.30
CA ILE A 254 -3.40 -38.21 0.23
C ILE A 254 -3.42 -36.71 0.53
N THR A 255 -3.82 -35.91 -0.45
CA THR A 255 -4.04 -34.48 -0.30
C THR A 255 -5.55 -34.24 -0.31
N PHE A 256 -6.08 -33.78 0.82
CA PHE A 256 -7.44 -33.25 0.88
C PHE A 256 -7.45 -31.94 0.11
N VAL A 257 -8.12 -31.95 -1.04
CA VAL A 257 -8.42 -30.73 -1.77
C VAL A 257 -9.71 -30.21 -1.16
N SER A 258 -9.80 -28.91 -0.88
CA SER A 258 -11.03 -28.29 -0.38
C SER A 258 -12.27 -28.94 -1.03
N ASN A 259 -13.18 -29.49 -0.20
CA ASN A 259 -14.26 -30.34 -0.67
C ASN A 259 -15.18 -29.61 -1.67
N THR A 260 -15.05 -29.93 -2.97
CA THR A 260 -15.90 -29.50 -4.10
C THR A 260 -15.92 -28.00 -4.42
N GLU A 261 -16.38 -27.66 -5.64
CA GLU A 261 -16.36 -26.33 -6.28
C GLU A 261 -16.68 -25.17 -5.31
N VAL A 262 -15.67 -24.64 -4.63
CA VAL A 262 -14.96 -23.39 -4.93
C VAL A 262 -15.80 -22.12 -5.19
N TRP A 263 -17.05 -22.24 -5.62
CA TRP A 263 -18.00 -21.15 -5.78
C TRP A 263 -19.41 -21.73 -5.88
N GLN A 264 -20.24 -21.59 -4.84
CA GLN A 264 -21.66 -21.28 -5.09
C GLN A 264 -22.24 -20.20 -4.18
N ALA A 265 -21.74 -19.99 -2.94
CA ALA A 265 -22.16 -18.84 -2.14
C ALA A 265 -21.26 -18.54 -0.94
N ASP A 266 -21.22 -17.26 -0.57
CA ASP A 266 -20.92 -16.80 0.78
C ASP A 266 -21.82 -17.51 1.81
N ASN A 267 -21.23 -18.20 2.78
CA ASN A 267 -21.94 -19.02 3.76
C ASN A 267 -21.73 -18.51 5.18
N ALA A 268 -22.85 -18.15 5.83
CA ALA A 268 -22.86 -17.61 7.18
C ALA A 268 -22.64 -18.66 8.29
N LEU A 269 -22.53 -19.94 7.95
CA LEU A 269 -22.38 -21.03 8.90
C LEU A 269 -20.90 -21.39 9.11
N ASP A 270 -20.59 -21.85 10.32
CA ASP A 270 -19.30 -22.43 10.69
C ASP A 270 -19.43 -23.97 10.78
N TRP A 271 -18.34 -24.68 10.52
CA TRP A 271 -18.20 -26.08 10.91
C TRP A 271 -18.15 -26.20 12.44
N PRO A 272 -18.41 -27.38 13.04
CA PRO A 272 -18.23 -27.59 14.48
C PRO A 272 -16.83 -27.25 15.02
N SER A 273 -15.82 -27.19 14.15
CA SER A 273 -14.46 -26.72 14.45
C SER A 273 -14.35 -25.20 14.67
N GLY A 274 -15.37 -24.42 14.32
CA GLY A 274 -15.39 -22.96 14.38
C GLY A 274 -14.88 -22.26 13.10
N PHE A 275 -14.48 -23.03 12.08
CA PHE A 275 -14.05 -22.50 10.78
C PHE A 275 -15.22 -22.29 9.83
N SER A 276 -15.12 -21.29 8.96
CA SER A 276 -16.17 -20.96 7.98
C SER A 276 -16.45 -22.10 7.00
N GLN A 277 -17.74 -22.36 6.75
CA GLN A 277 -18.19 -23.28 5.71
C GLN A 277 -18.01 -22.73 4.29
N ALA A 278 -17.48 -21.51 4.14
CA ALA A 278 -16.92 -21.04 2.88
C ALA A 278 -15.74 -21.91 2.39
N TRP A 279 -15.18 -22.72 3.29
CA TRP A 279 -14.20 -23.75 2.98
C TRP A 279 -14.77 -25.16 3.14
N GLY A 280 -14.17 -26.07 2.37
CA GLY A 280 -13.49 -27.24 2.91
C GLY A 280 -13.89 -27.70 4.31
N ARG A 281 -14.57 -28.84 4.50
CA ARG A 281 -14.65 -29.47 5.84
C ARG A 281 -13.27 -29.91 6.36
N ASN A 282 -12.41 -30.39 5.46
CA ASN A 282 -11.08 -30.93 5.78
C ASN A 282 -9.97 -29.88 5.62
N VAL A 283 -10.04 -28.79 6.38
CA VAL A 283 -9.05 -27.69 6.36
C VAL A 283 -8.48 -27.41 7.76
N GLY A 284 -7.31 -26.77 7.83
CA GLY A 284 -6.64 -26.43 9.08
C GLY A 284 -5.68 -27.47 9.66
N PHE A 285 -5.06 -27.11 10.78
CA PHE A 285 -4.06 -27.90 11.52
C PHE A 285 -4.65 -29.08 12.30
N GLY A 286 -5.95 -29.04 12.60
CA GLY A 286 -6.63 -30.02 13.46
C GLY A 286 -7.28 -31.19 12.73
N ASN A 287 -7.06 -31.38 11.43
CA ASN A 287 -7.70 -32.47 10.69
C ASN A 287 -7.30 -33.83 11.29
N PRO A 288 -8.28 -34.71 11.61
CA PRO A 288 -7.97 -36.02 12.18
C PRO A 288 -7.14 -36.86 11.22
N LEU A 289 -6.12 -37.54 11.75
CA LEU A 289 -5.33 -38.50 11.00
C LEU A 289 -6.24 -39.54 10.34
N VAL A 290 -5.96 -39.87 9.08
CA VAL A 290 -6.60 -40.99 8.40
C VAL A 290 -6.26 -42.25 9.18
N GLY A 291 -7.26 -42.91 9.75
CA GLY A 291 -7.07 -44.21 10.37
C GLY A 291 -6.82 -45.27 9.31
N CYS A 292 -5.90 -46.20 9.54
CA CYS A 292 -5.70 -47.33 8.64
C CYS A 292 -6.01 -48.65 9.36
N GLY A 293 -6.99 -49.38 8.83
CA GLY A 293 -7.36 -50.71 9.30
C GLY A 293 -6.52 -51.79 8.62
N THR A 294 -5.76 -52.55 9.42
CA THR A 294 -4.86 -53.62 8.95
C THR A 294 -5.41 -55.02 9.17
N THR A 295 -6.62 -55.16 9.71
CA THR A 295 -7.20 -56.47 10.11
C THR A 295 -7.38 -57.46 8.97
N MET A 296 -7.41 -56.98 7.71
CA MET A 296 -7.47 -57.81 6.51
C MET A 296 -6.19 -57.78 5.68
N LEU A 297 -5.15 -57.08 6.14
CA LEU A 297 -3.81 -57.18 5.56
C LEU A 297 -3.16 -58.47 6.08
N ARG A 298 -2.41 -59.11 5.20
CA ARG A 298 -1.79 -60.40 5.48
C ARG A 298 -0.35 -60.39 5.00
N ASP A 299 0.49 -61.11 5.71
CA ASP A 299 1.78 -61.58 5.26
C ASP A 299 1.69 -63.06 4.85
N ALA A 300 2.52 -63.47 3.89
CA ALA A 300 2.49 -64.82 3.34
C ALA A 300 3.18 -65.86 4.26
N ALA A 301 4.07 -65.45 5.17
CA ALA A 301 4.86 -66.35 6.00
C ALA A 301 4.15 -66.72 7.32
N PRO A 302 3.88 -68.01 7.61
CA PRO A 302 3.26 -68.42 8.86
C PRO A 302 4.09 -68.03 10.10
N GLY A 303 3.49 -67.29 11.03
CA GLY A 303 4.12 -66.94 12.32
C GLY A 303 4.85 -65.59 12.37
N LEU A 304 4.93 -64.88 11.25
CA LEU A 304 5.30 -63.47 11.19
C LEU A 304 3.99 -62.70 10.94
N THR A 305 3.60 -61.80 11.84
CA THR A 305 2.51 -60.84 11.61
C THR A 305 3.07 -59.45 11.85
N SER A 306 3.76 -58.91 10.85
CA SER A 306 4.44 -57.61 10.97
C SER A 306 3.86 -56.54 10.05
N VAL A 307 2.79 -56.85 9.29
CA VAL A 307 2.17 -55.88 8.39
C VAL A 307 1.67 -54.66 9.15
N ARG A 308 2.18 -53.50 8.75
CA ARG A 308 1.81 -52.19 9.29
C ARG A 308 1.20 -51.33 8.20
N CYS A 309 0.33 -50.44 8.64
CA CYS A 309 -0.15 -49.33 7.84
C CYS A 309 0.05 -48.07 8.67
N ASP A 310 1.23 -47.48 8.52
CA ASP A 310 1.62 -46.30 9.28
C ASP A 310 1.09 -45.06 8.57
N VAL A 311 0.40 -44.20 9.32
CA VAL A 311 -0.15 -42.93 8.80
C VAL A 311 0.52 -41.77 9.51
N SER A 312 0.96 -40.78 8.75
CA SER A 312 1.55 -39.55 9.26
C SER A 312 1.10 -38.35 8.42
N ILE A 313 1.19 -37.15 9.00
CA ILE A 313 0.94 -35.90 8.29
C ILE A 313 2.21 -35.53 7.52
N ALA A 314 2.15 -35.58 6.19
CA ALA A 314 3.24 -35.14 5.32
C ALA A 314 3.39 -33.60 5.32
N GLN A 315 2.25 -32.90 5.26
CA GLN A 315 2.16 -31.46 5.32
C GLN A 315 0.86 -31.07 6.03
N ASN A 316 0.96 -30.13 6.96
CA ASN A 316 -0.20 -29.65 7.69
C ASN A 316 -1.04 -28.69 6.83
N GLY A 317 -2.36 -28.70 7.02
CA GLY A 317 -3.27 -27.75 6.38
C GLY A 317 -3.05 -26.31 6.86
N SER A 318 -3.58 -25.34 6.12
CA SER A 318 -3.63 -23.94 6.57
C SER A 318 -4.96 -23.67 7.28
N ASP A 319 -4.91 -22.99 8.43
CA ASP A 319 -6.12 -22.58 9.13
C ASP A 319 -6.82 -21.47 8.32
N PRO A 320 -8.09 -21.68 7.92
CA PRO A 320 -8.86 -20.68 7.21
C PRO A 320 -9.14 -19.46 8.11
N VAL A 321 -9.52 -18.34 7.49
CA VAL A 321 -9.94 -17.17 8.26
C VAL A 321 -11.22 -17.48 9.03
N SER A 322 -11.25 -17.17 10.32
CA SER A 322 -12.43 -17.31 11.17
C SER A 322 -12.42 -16.30 12.32
N GLY A 323 -13.50 -16.25 13.09
CA GLY A 323 -13.60 -15.38 14.27
C GLY A 323 -14.09 -13.97 13.94
N TYR A 324 -13.78 -13.04 14.85
CA TYR A 324 -14.34 -11.69 14.85
C TYR A 324 -13.27 -10.61 14.98
N PHE A 325 -13.54 -9.45 14.39
CA PHE A 325 -12.73 -8.24 14.51
C PHE A 325 -13.58 -7.03 14.88
N THR A 326 -12.93 -5.97 15.34
CA THR A 326 -13.57 -4.69 15.64
C THR A 326 -12.85 -3.58 14.88
N LEU A 327 -13.61 -2.68 14.28
CA LEU A 327 -13.09 -1.47 13.64
C LEU A 327 -13.23 -0.30 14.60
N CYS A 328 -12.17 0.49 14.77
CA CYS A 328 -12.19 1.67 15.62
C CYS A 328 -11.80 2.92 14.82
N LEU A 329 -12.59 3.99 14.96
CA LEU A 329 -12.31 5.30 14.40
C LEU A 329 -12.07 6.30 15.52
N ASN A 330 -10.90 6.93 15.52
CA ASN A 330 -10.55 7.98 16.47
C ASN A 330 -10.36 9.32 15.75
N THR A 331 -11.29 10.24 15.98
CA THR A 331 -11.28 11.62 15.45
C THR A 331 -10.97 12.66 16.51
N THR A 332 -10.62 12.26 17.74
CA THR A 332 -10.36 13.20 18.86
C THR A 332 -9.19 14.14 18.58
N ALA A 333 -8.14 13.64 17.93
CA ALA A 333 -6.96 14.39 17.52
C ALA A 333 -7.07 14.98 16.10
N SER A 334 -8.16 14.72 15.39
CA SER A 334 -8.40 15.21 14.04
C SER A 334 -8.92 16.64 14.09
N GLY A 335 -8.37 17.53 13.27
CA GLY A 335 -8.58 18.97 13.39
C GLY A 335 -7.31 19.69 13.03
N GLY A 336 -7.21 20.14 11.78
CA GLY A 336 -6.03 20.85 11.31
C GLY A 336 -5.85 20.82 9.80
N VAL A 337 -4.68 21.30 9.38
CA VAL A 337 -4.34 21.62 7.98
C VAL A 337 -4.51 20.43 7.02
N LEU A 338 -4.38 19.20 7.52
CA LEU A 338 -4.37 17.99 6.69
C LEU A 338 -5.67 17.18 6.72
N THR A 339 -6.52 17.37 7.74
CA THR A 339 -7.71 16.53 7.95
C THR A 339 -9.05 17.26 7.83
N GLY A 340 -9.02 18.59 7.84
CA GLY A 340 -10.23 19.39 7.98
C GLY A 340 -10.77 19.36 9.41
N GLU A 341 -12.00 19.84 9.60
CA GLU A 341 -12.64 19.86 10.93
C GLU A 341 -13.71 18.76 11.04
N PRO A 342 -13.52 17.76 11.95
CA PRO A 342 -14.55 16.77 12.23
C PRO A 342 -15.68 17.40 13.04
N TYR A 343 -16.92 17.00 12.75
CA TYR A 343 -18.08 17.48 13.49
C TYR A 343 -18.16 16.86 14.88
N VAL A 344 -18.00 15.52 14.98
CA VAL A 344 -17.90 14.81 16.25
C VAL A 344 -16.46 14.37 16.48
N ARG A 345 -15.84 14.90 17.53
CA ARG A 345 -14.54 14.46 18.04
C ARG A 345 -14.74 13.33 19.02
N ALA A 346 -14.68 12.09 18.54
CA ALA A 346 -14.87 10.90 19.37
C ALA A 346 -13.87 9.80 19.01
N SER A 347 -13.67 8.89 19.95
CA SER A 347 -13.02 7.60 19.72
C SER A 347 -14.04 6.53 20.03
N SER A 348 -14.41 5.76 19.01
CA SER A 348 -15.45 4.73 19.12
C SER A 348 -15.06 3.52 18.30
N CYS A 349 -15.58 2.36 18.70
CA CYS A 349 -15.34 1.09 18.06
C CYS A 349 -16.68 0.44 17.73
N THR A 350 -16.73 -0.28 16.61
CA THR A 350 -17.90 -1.06 16.23
C THR A 350 -18.16 -2.17 17.24
N ARG A 351 -19.34 -2.78 17.19
CA ARG A 351 -19.53 -4.15 17.70
C ARG A 351 -18.57 -5.13 17.02
N ALA A 352 -18.45 -6.34 17.57
CA ALA A 352 -17.68 -7.42 16.95
C ALA A 352 -18.30 -7.81 15.60
N LEU A 353 -17.49 -7.80 14.55
CA LEU A 353 -17.84 -8.14 13.17
C LEU A 353 -17.24 -9.50 12.84
N ARG A 354 -18.06 -10.43 12.32
CA ARG A 354 -17.55 -11.73 11.86
C ARG A 354 -16.62 -11.50 10.68
N HIS A 355 -15.62 -12.36 10.53
CA HIS A 355 -14.62 -12.29 9.45
C HIS A 355 -15.19 -12.25 8.01
N ASP A 356 -16.47 -12.53 7.82
CA ASP A 356 -17.17 -12.53 6.54
C ASP A 356 -18.42 -11.64 6.53
N ALA A 357 -18.52 -10.69 7.47
CA ALA A 357 -19.64 -9.75 7.55
C ALA A 357 -19.99 -9.16 6.17
N LYS A 358 -21.29 -9.12 5.85
CA LYS A 358 -21.78 -8.58 4.58
C LYS A 358 -21.49 -7.08 4.50
N ALA A 359 -21.37 -6.55 3.28
CA ALA A 359 -20.98 -5.15 3.07
C ALA A 359 -22.03 -4.19 3.61
N ASN A 360 -23.26 -4.32 3.10
CA ASN A 360 -24.37 -3.41 3.34
C ASN A 360 -25.63 -4.15 3.81
N ARG A 361 -26.58 -3.43 4.38
CA ARG A 361 -27.83 -4.00 4.92
C ARG A 361 -28.65 -4.77 3.88
N ALA A 362 -28.58 -4.37 2.61
CA ALA A 362 -29.28 -5.05 1.51
C ALA A 362 -28.71 -6.46 1.24
N ASP A 363 -27.42 -6.68 1.47
CA ASP A 363 -26.76 -7.98 1.35
C ASP A 363 -27.11 -8.94 2.52
N ALA A 364 -27.77 -8.45 3.57
CA ALA A 364 -28.15 -9.20 4.77
C ALA A 364 -29.59 -8.88 5.22
N PRO A 365 -30.63 -9.11 4.40
CA PRO A 365 -32.00 -8.67 4.70
C PRO A 365 -32.57 -9.25 6.00
N ASN A 366 -32.10 -10.43 6.41
CA ASN A 366 -32.53 -11.11 7.64
C ASN A 366 -31.68 -10.73 8.88
N ALA A 367 -30.57 -10.01 8.69
CA ALA A 367 -29.66 -9.57 9.75
C ALA A 367 -28.92 -8.28 9.34
N PRO A 368 -29.63 -7.18 9.04
CA PRO A 368 -29.01 -5.95 8.52
C PRO A 368 -27.99 -5.36 9.49
N GLU A 369 -28.23 -5.51 10.80
CA GLU A 369 -27.33 -5.11 11.87
C GLU A 369 -26.17 -6.11 12.09
N SER A 370 -25.85 -6.98 11.13
CA SER A 370 -24.63 -7.81 11.14
C SER A 370 -23.56 -7.29 10.17
N THR A 371 -23.91 -6.30 9.35
CA THR A 371 -23.11 -5.82 8.22
C THR A 371 -22.04 -4.81 8.65
N ILE A 372 -21.03 -4.61 7.80
CA ILE A 372 -19.97 -3.61 8.00
C ILE A 372 -20.56 -2.20 8.00
N GLU A 373 -21.38 -1.86 7.01
CA GLU A 373 -22.09 -0.58 6.91
C GLU A 373 -22.81 -0.25 8.22
N ALA A 374 -23.69 -1.16 8.69
CA ALA A 374 -24.45 -0.92 9.91
C ALA A 374 -23.55 -0.73 11.14
N ALA A 375 -22.50 -1.54 11.29
CA ALA A 375 -21.58 -1.43 12.42
C ALA A 375 -20.78 -0.13 12.40
N VAL A 376 -20.35 0.30 11.23
CA VAL A 376 -19.54 1.52 11.08
C VAL A 376 -20.40 2.77 11.33
N GLU A 377 -21.68 2.78 10.96
CA GLU A 377 -22.63 3.87 11.24
C GLU A 377 -23.07 3.96 12.71
N GLU A 378 -22.90 2.88 13.48
CA GLU A 378 -23.11 2.92 14.93
C GLU A 378 -22.07 3.79 15.65
N LEU A 379 -20.87 3.94 15.07
CA LEU A 379 -19.79 4.76 15.64
C LEU A 379 -20.27 6.18 15.95
N LEU A 380 -19.75 6.76 17.03
CA LEU A 380 -20.20 8.07 17.52
C LEU A 380 -19.95 9.22 16.53
N ASN A 381 -18.96 9.07 15.66
CA ASN A 381 -18.47 10.07 14.71
C ASN A 381 -18.83 9.77 13.25
N VAL A 382 -19.57 8.71 12.97
CA VAL A 382 -19.95 8.30 11.61
C VAL A 382 -21.45 8.30 11.46
N GLY A 383 -21.93 8.84 10.34
CA GLY A 383 -23.34 8.94 10.01
C GLY A 383 -23.76 7.90 8.98
N ASP A 384 -23.25 8.04 7.76
CA ASP A 384 -23.62 7.22 6.60
C ASP A 384 -22.35 6.85 5.81
N VAL A 385 -22.28 5.60 5.38
CA VAL A 385 -21.13 5.05 4.66
C VAL A 385 -21.58 4.16 3.51
N SER A 386 -20.86 4.20 2.40
CA SER A 386 -21.01 3.21 1.34
C SER A 386 -19.96 2.12 1.50
N VAL A 387 -20.39 0.86 1.59
CA VAL A 387 -19.49 -0.29 1.71
C VAL A 387 -19.67 -1.25 0.56
N SER A 388 -18.59 -1.60 -0.12
CA SER A 388 -18.51 -2.74 -1.04
C SER A 388 -17.62 -3.82 -0.46
N ARG A 389 -17.85 -5.08 -0.87
CA ARG A 389 -17.05 -6.23 -0.46
C ARG A 389 -16.75 -7.13 -1.63
N SER A 390 -15.51 -7.61 -1.71
CA SER A 390 -15.06 -8.59 -2.69
C SER A 390 -14.20 -9.67 -2.03
N PRO A 391 -14.20 -10.92 -2.53
CA PRO A 391 -13.25 -11.92 -2.07
C PRO A 391 -11.82 -11.51 -2.46
N THR A 392 -10.82 -11.77 -1.59
CA THR A 392 -9.41 -11.44 -1.87
C THR A 392 -8.79 -12.32 -2.95
N THR A 393 -9.26 -13.56 -3.07
CA THR A 393 -8.90 -14.53 -4.11
C THR A 393 -10.17 -15.20 -4.63
N ALA A 394 -10.23 -15.51 -5.93
CA ALA A 394 -11.35 -16.20 -6.54
C ALA A 394 -10.98 -17.64 -6.89
N GLY A 395 -11.98 -18.49 -7.13
CA GLY A 395 -11.71 -19.87 -7.53
C GLY A 395 -11.06 -20.68 -6.41
N ALA A 396 -10.34 -21.75 -6.76
CA ALA A 396 -9.94 -22.81 -5.81
C ALA A 396 -8.94 -22.36 -4.74
N ALA A 397 -8.52 -21.10 -4.81
CA ALA A 397 -7.65 -20.42 -3.86
C ALA A 397 -8.42 -19.48 -2.90
N PHE A 398 -9.75 -19.44 -2.96
CA PHE A 398 -10.55 -18.59 -2.08
C PHE A 398 -10.40 -19.04 -0.63
N SER A 399 -10.04 -18.09 0.24
CA SER A 399 -9.65 -18.38 1.61
C SER A 399 -10.64 -17.93 2.68
N GLY A 400 -11.90 -17.66 2.31
CA GLY A 400 -12.85 -17.02 3.22
C GLY A 400 -12.44 -15.59 3.59
N ALA A 401 -11.44 -15.03 2.91
CA ALA A 401 -10.92 -13.71 3.13
C ALA A 401 -11.57 -12.70 2.18
N TYR A 402 -11.99 -11.58 2.74
CA TYR A 402 -12.69 -10.53 2.01
C TYR A 402 -11.95 -9.20 2.16
N THR A 403 -12.06 -8.38 1.13
CA THR A 403 -11.72 -6.96 1.14
C THR A 403 -13.01 -6.18 1.22
N TRP A 404 -13.06 -5.19 2.12
CA TRP A 404 -14.15 -4.21 2.17
C TRP A 404 -13.59 -2.84 1.83
N ASP A 405 -14.24 -2.15 0.90
CA ASP A 405 -13.98 -0.74 0.63
C ASP A 405 -15.06 0.08 1.35
N ILE A 406 -14.63 0.94 2.28
CA ILE A 406 -15.52 1.77 3.09
C ILE A 406 -15.32 3.22 2.65
N THR A 407 -16.38 3.81 2.09
CA THR A 407 -16.42 5.24 1.72
C THR A 407 -17.28 5.98 2.74
N PHE A 408 -16.68 6.92 3.46
CA PHE A 408 -17.41 7.78 4.39
C PHE A 408 -18.16 8.87 3.63
N LEU A 409 -19.48 8.89 3.75
CA LEU A 409 -20.33 9.87 3.07
C LEU A 409 -20.75 10.98 4.02
N HIS A 410 -21.16 10.62 5.24
CA HIS A 410 -21.67 11.56 6.22
C HIS A 410 -21.17 11.28 7.66
N GLU A 411 -21.00 12.33 8.46
CA GLU A 411 -20.80 12.24 9.92
C GLU A 411 -22.15 12.15 10.65
N LYS A 412 -22.13 11.64 11.89
CA LYS A 412 -23.34 11.50 12.69
C LYS A 412 -23.92 12.88 13.02
N PRO A 413 -25.20 13.14 12.72
CA PRO A 413 -25.78 14.45 13.00
C PRO A 413 -25.87 14.68 14.53
N GLY A 414 -25.10 15.66 15.02
CA GLY A 414 -25.39 16.35 16.28
C GLY A 414 -26.21 17.63 16.02
N ALA A 415 -26.65 18.29 17.08
CA ALA A 415 -27.66 19.35 17.03
C ALA A 415 -27.49 20.48 15.97
N ALA A 416 -28.64 20.99 15.51
CA ALA A 416 -28.99 22.29 14.90
C ALA A 416 -28.17 22.94 13.76
N TRP A 417 -26.83 22.85 13.72
CA TRP A 417 -25.98 23.67 12.84
C TRP A 417 -25.50 23.00 11.55
N CYS A 418 -25.83 21.73 11.32
CA CYS A 418 -25.64 21.02 10.05
C CYS A 418 -26.55 21.55 8.89
N ARG A 419 -26.98 22.81 8.93
CA ARG A 419 -27.99 23.41 8.02
C ARG A 419 -27.47 24.52 7.10
N ASP A 420 -26.16 24.70 6.97
CA ASP A 420 -25.61 25.78 6.14
C ASP A 420 -25.34 25.41 4.67
N ALA A 421 -26.05 24.42 4.10
CA ALA A 421 -26.01 24.19 2.65
C ALA A 421 -27.20 23.35 2.10
N GLY A 422 -28.42 23.90 2.05
CA GLY A 422 -29.44 23.60 1.03
C GLY A 422 -29.96 22.16 0.76
N ASP A 423 -29.43 21.10 1.37
CA ASP A 423 -29.82 19.71 1.12
C ASP A 423 -29.88 18.91 2.44
N VAL A 424 -30.82 17.97 2.53
CA VAL A 424 -31.12 17.12 3.70
C VAL A 424 -30.15 15.93 3.87
N SER A 425 -29.04 15.87 3.12
CA SER A 425 -27.89 14.93 3.27
C SER A 425 -26.86 15.38 4.34
N THR A 426 -27.38 15.86 5.46
CA THR A 426 -26.91 17.06 6.21
C THR A 426 -25.54 17.11 6.91
N CYS A 427 -24.63 16.16 6.82
CA CYS A 427 -23.29 16.36 7.38
C CYS A 427 -22.30 15.54 6.60
N ALA A 428 -21.67 16.07 5.55
CA ALA A 428 -20.68 15.33 4.75
C ALA A 428 -19.62 14.67 5.66
N ALA A 429 -18.84 13.69 5.19
CA ALA A 429 -17.68 13.22 5.96
C ALA A 429 -16.64 14.36 6.14
N MET A 430 -15.73 14.24 7.10
CA MET A 430 -14.59 15.16 7.15
C MET A 430 -13.74 15.04 5.88
N GLY A 431 -12.97 16.09 5.59
CA GLY A 431 -12.16 16.15 4.39
C GLY A 431 -11.22 14.96 4.26
N ASP A 432 -10.35 14.68 5.24
CA ASP A 432 -9.50 13.48 5.27
C ASP A 432 -9.83 12.66 6.53
N VAL A 433 -10.53 11.55 6.37
CA VAL A 433 -10.94 10.67 7.49
C VAL A 433 -9.73 9.86 7.96
N PRO A 434 -9.38 9.87 9.26
CA PRO A 434 -8.31 9.04 9.79
C PRO A 434 -8.51 7.55 9.48
N LEU A 435 -7.40 6.84 9.29
CA LEU A 435 -7.43 5.40 9.04
C LEU A 435 -8.13 4.64 10.17
N LEU A 436 -9.04 3.73 9.81
CA LEU A 436 -9.63 2.79 10.75
C LEU A 436 -8.54 1.89 11.34
N THR A 437 -8.68 1.57 12.62
CA THR A 437 -7.77 0.64 13.31
C THR A 437 -8.49 -0.66 13.62
N LEU A 438 -7.78 -1.78 13.45
CA LEU A 438 -8.28 -3.10 13.82
C LEU A 438 -7.97 -3.38 15.28
N ARG A 439 -8.97 -3.88 16.01
CA ARG A 439 -8.82 -4.42 17.35
C ARG A 439 -9.34 -5.85 17.37
N ALA A 440 -8.64 -6.71 18.11
CA ALA A 440 -9.13 -8.06 18.38
C ALA A 440 -10.48 -7.97 19.11
N ALA A 441 -11.45 -8.78 18.69
CA ALA A 441 -12.71 -8.90 19.41
C ALA A 441 -12.47 -9.37 20.85
N SER A 442 -13.20 -8.81 21.81
CA SER A 442 -13.14 -9.22 23.21
C SER A 442 -14.03 -10.45 23.46
N ALA A 443 -13.70 -11.24 24.49
CA ALA A 443 -14.56 -12.35 24.93
C ALA A 443 -16.01 -11.89 25.18
N PRO A 444 -17.04 -12.70 24.87
CA PRO A 444 -16.97 -14.15 24.59
C PRO A 444 -16.70 -14.52 23.13
N THR A 445 -16.61 -13.56 22.20
CA THR A 445 -16.32 -13.83 20.79
C THR A 445 -14.85 -14.19 20.57
N ALA A 446 -14.59 -15.27 19.83
CA ALA A 446 -13.22 -15.64 19.45
C ALA A 446 -12.62 -14.55 18.54
N PRO A 447 -11.38 -14.10 18.81
CA PRO A 447 -10.71 -13.12 17.96
C PRO A 447 -10.44 -13.72 16.57
N LEU A 448 -10.19 -12.84 15.61
CA LEU A 448 -9.82 -13.23 14.26
C LEU A 448 -8.60 -14.17 14.26
N SER A 449 -8.70 -15.29 13.54
CA SER A 449 -7.65 -16.29 13.38
C SER A 449 -7.46 -16.65 11.90
N GLY A 450 -6.30 -17.19 11.55
CA GLY A 450 -5.93 -17.59 10.18
C GLY A 450 -4.45 -17.27 9.87
N THR A 451 -3.87 -17.92 8.85
CA THR A 451 -2.43 -17.81 8.53
C THR A 451 -2.00 -16.52 7.81
N SER A 452 -2.85 -15.49 7.71
CA SER A 452 -2.53 -14.22 7.03
C SER A 452 -3.04 -13.00 7.79
N SER A 453 -2.27 -11.91 7.77
CA SER A 453 -2.54 -10.70 8.54
C SER A 453 -3.59 -9.81 7.88
N THR A 454 -4.53 -9.33 8.68
CA THR A 454 -5.50 -8.31 8.29
C THR A 454 -4.83 -6.94 8.22
N LEU A 455 -4.93 -6.26 7.09
CA LEU A 455 -4.38 -4.93 6.87
C LEU A 455 -5.53 -3.95 6.66
N VAL A 456 -5.48 -2.81 7.33
CA VAL A 456 -6.27 -1.63 6.94
C VAL A 456 -5.33 -0.73 6.15
N SER A 457 -5.72 -0.36 4.93
CA SER A 457 -4.98 0.56 4.09
C SER A 457 -5.89 1.67 3.60
N GLU A 458 -5.34 2.87 3.48
CA GLU A 458 -6.01 4.00 2.87
C GLU A 458 -6.09 3.79 1.35
N VAL A 459 -7.30 3.73 0.79
CA VAL A 459 -7.52 3.56 -0.66
C VAL A 459 -7.50 4.91 -1.38
N ALA A 460 -8.12 5.92 -0.79
CA ALA A 460 -8.12 7.29 -1.28
C ALA A 460 -8.17 8.27 -0.11
N LYS A 461 -7.36 9.32 -0.20
CA LYS A 461 -7.47 10.50 0.67
C LYS A 461 -8.69 11.30 0.30
N GLY A 462 -9.33 11.91 1.29
CA GLY A 462 -10.40 12.84 0.99
C GLY A 462 -9.89 14.29 0.82
N ASN A 463 -10.80 15.17 0.41
CA ASN A 463 -10.44 16.50 -0.07
C ASN A 463 -10.34 17.52 1.06
N VAL A 464 -9.14 18.08 1.26
CA VAL A 464 -8.88 19.20 2.16
C VAL A 464 -8.09 20.26 1.40
N ALA A 465 -8.62 21.48 1.30
CA ALA A 465 -7.86 22.57 0.71
C ALA A 465 -6.61 22.85 1.57
N ALA A 466 -5.44 22.94 0.94
CA ALA A 466 -4.16 23.20 1.57
C ALA A 466 -3.24 24.01 0.62
N GLY A 467 -1.98 24.17 1.04
CA GLY A 467 -0.96 24.89 0.28
C GLY A 467 -0.97 26.39 0.57
N GLU A 468 -0.52 27.17 -0.42
CA GLU A 468 -0.31 28.60 -0.29
C GLU A 468 -1.17 29.41 -1.27
N LEU A 469 -1.58 30.58 -0.81
CA LEU A 469 -2.21 31.65 -1.56
C LEU A 469 -1.15 32.71 -1.87
N GLN A 470 -1.00 33.03 -3.16
CA GLN A 470 -0.28 34.21 -3.63
C GLN A 470 -1.20 35.04 -4.51
N LEU A 471 -1.31 36.32 -4.19
CA LEU A 471 -2.18 37.28 -4.88
C LEU A 471 -1.33 38.18 -5.78
N VAL A 472 -1.86 38.50 -6.95
CA VAL A 472 -1.22 39.38 -7.93
C VAL A 472 -2.07 40.62 -8.11
N PHE A 473 -1.49 41.78 -7.81
CA PHE A 473 -2.10 43.07 -8.04
C PHE A 473 -1.60 43.63 -9.38
N ASN A 474 -2.52 43.91 -10.30
CA ASN A 474 -2.21 44.54 -11.57
C ASN A 474 -2.43 46.05 -11.45
N ALA A 475 -1.35 46.82 -11.57
CA ALA A 475 -1.40 48.27 -11.57
C ALA A 475 -1.95 48.81 -12.90
N PRO A 476 -2.55 50.02 -12.91
CA PRO A 476 -3.16 50.59 -14.11
C PRO A 476 -2.16 50.89 -15.26
N TRP A 477 -0.85 50.99 -14.99
CA TRP A 477 0.18 51.13 -16.04
C TRP A 477 0.75 49.79 -16.54
N GLY A 478 0.22 48.65 -16.09
CA GLY A 478 0.54 47.32 -16.63
C GLY A 478 1.47 46.45 -15.78
N ASP A 479 2.06 46.98 -14.70
CA ASP A 479 2.91 46.19 -13.81
C ASP A 479 2.10 45.21 -12.93
N ALA A 480 2.61 43.99 -12.75
CA ALA A 480 1.98 42.95 -11.95
C ALA A 480 2.81 42.65 -10.69
N TYR A 481 2.29 43.01 -9.52
CA TYR A 481 2.95 42.84 -8.22
C TYR A 481 2.44 41.58 -7.54
N ALA A 482 3.31 40.59 -7.35
CA ALA A 482 2.98 39.37 -6.64
C ALA A 482 3.27 39.53 -5.13
N SER A 483 2.30 39.18 -4.28
CA SER A 483 2.54 39.08 -2.84
C SER A 483 3.51 37.93 -2.54
N PRO A 484 4.23 37.95 -1.41
CA PRO A 484 4.78 36.72 -0.85
C PRO A 484 3.66 35.67 -0.67
N ALA A 485 3.97 34.41 -0.94
CA ALA A 485 3.03 33.31 -0.72
C ALA A 485 2.76 33.12 0.78
N ARG A 486 1.52 32.80 1.12
CA ARG A 486 1.09 32.57 2.51
C ARG A 486 0.18 31.35 2.55
N ALA A 487 0.20 30.59 3.63
CA ALA A 487 -0.76 29.50 3.81
C ALA A 487 -2.20 29.99 3.56
N ILE A 488 -3.03 29.18 2.92
CA ILE A 488 -4.41 29.56 2.57
C ILE A 488 -5.27 29.93 3.80
N ASP A 489 -4.85 29.48 4.99
CA ASP A 489 -5.43 29.74 6.30
C ASP A 489 -4.58 30.70 7.15
N ALA A 490 -3.71 31.48 6.53
CA ALA A 490 -2.98 32.55 7.21
C ALA A 490 -3.94 33.56 7.85
N THR A 491 -3.49 34.27 8.89
CA THR A 491 -4.32 35.30 9.53
C THR A 491 -4.57 36.48 8.57
N PRO A 492 -5.68 37.23 8.73
CA PRO A 492 -5.91 38.45 7.94
C PRO A 492 -4.75 39.46 8.02
N ALA A 493 -4.10 39.56 9.18
CA ALA A 493 -2.91 40.39 9.35
C ALA A 493 -1.73 39.90 8.50
N ALA A 494 -1.50 38.59 8.42
CA ALA A 494 -0.42 38.02 7.62
C ALA A 494 -0.64 38.23 6.11
N LEU A 495 -1.87 38.08 5.62
CA LEU A 495 -2.19 38.36 4.22
C LEU A 495 -2.13 39.86 3.90
N ARG A 496 -2.61 40.71 4.81
CA ARG A 496 -2.44 42.17 4.71
C ARG A 496 -0.97 42.54 4.56
N SER A 497 -0.09 42.04 5.43
CA SER A 497 1.34 42.32 5.36
C SER A 497 1.97 41.81 4.06
N ALA A 498 1.52 40.66 3.54
CA ALA A 498 2.00 40.14 2.25
C ALA A 498 1.57 41.02 1.06
N LEU A 499 0.34 41.53 1.07
CA LEU A 499 -0.13 42.46 0.04
C LEU A 499 0.63 43.79 0.05
N LEU A 500 1.04 44.28 1.23
CA LEU A 500 1.83 45.52 1.39
C LEU A 500 3.32 45.37 1.05
N SER A 501 3.81 44.13 0.92
CA SER A 501 5.20 43.85 0.55
C SER A 501 5.34 43.15 -0.80
N GLY A 502 4.29 43.13 -1.62
CA GLY A 502 4.33 42.55 -2.95
C GLY A 502 5.36 43.23 -3.86
N SER A 503 5.93 42.46 -4.78
CA SER A 503 7.00 42.91 -5.68
C SER A 503 6.83 42.32 -7.08
N ILE A 504 7.54 42.92 -8.05
CA ILE A 504 7.64 42.41 -9.43
C ILE A 504 8.79 41.39 -9.53
N ALA A 505 8.59 40.28 -10.25
CA ALA A 505 9.57 39.18 -10.35
C ALA A 505 10.68 39.43 -11.40
N SER A 506 10.45 40.33 -12.37
CA SER A 506 11.39 40.65 -13.45
C SER A 506 11.39 42.15 -13.66
N SER A 507 12.39 42.83 -13.09
CA SER A 507 12.58 44.27 -13.30
C SER A 507 13.24 44.48 -14.66
N VAL A 508 12.44 44.58 -15.72
CA VAL A 508 12.84 45.31 -16.93
C VAL A 508 12.19 46.68 -16.84
N ALA A 509 13.01 47.70 -16.62
CA ALA A 509 12.68 49.15 -16.57
C ALA A 509 12.10 49.72 -15.27
N GLY A 510 12.98 50.15 -14.36
CA GLY A 510 12.88 51.42 -13.60
C GLY A 510 11.69 51.72 -12.66
N GLY A 511 10.65 50.88 -12.61
CA GLY A 511 9.50 51.06 -11.71
C GLY A 511 9.82 50.70 -10.25
N PRO A 512 8.97 51.11 -9.29
CA PRO A 512 9.16 50.76 -7.89
C PRO A 512 9.14 49.22 -7.74
N LEU A 513 10.17 48.68 -7.10
CA LEU A 513 10.30 47.24 -6.83
C LEU A 513 9.21 46.71 -5.87
N THR A 514 8.55 47.63 -5.16
CA THR A 514 7.50 47.35 -4.18
C THR A 514 6.16 47.82 -4.70
N THR A 515 5.11 47.12 -4.30
CA THR A 515 3.71 47.44 -4.60
C THR A 515 3.34 48.90 -4.31
N PRO A 516 2.46 49.51 -5.12
CA PRO A 516 1.90 50.84 -4.82
C PRO A 516 0.86 50.83 -3.69
N ILE A 517 0.45 49.65 -3.20
CA ILE A 517 -0.51 49.52 -2.11
C ILE A 517 0.18 49.87 -0.79
N THR A 518 -0.28 50.93 -0.11
CA THR A 518 0.25 51.34 1.19
C THR A 518 -0.72 51.08 2.34
N ASN A 519 -2.00 50.84 2.05
CA ASN A 519 -2.95 50.34 3.05
C ASN A 519 -4.08 49.49 2.44
N VAL A 520 -4.43 48.41 3.14
CA VAL A 520 -5.49 47.47 2.73
C VAL A 520 -6.16 46.82 3.94
N LEU A 521 -7.48 46.77 3.97
CA LEU A 521 -8.24 46.03 4.97
C LEU A 521 -8.47 44.60 4.47
N VAL A 522 -8.20 43.62 5.32
CA VAL A 522 -8.38 42.21 4.99
C VAL A 522 -9.22 41.55 6.07
N SER A 523 -10.24 40.80 5.65
CA SER A 523 -10.95 39.86 6.51
C SER A 523 -11.08 38.51 5.81
N ARG A 524 -11.28 37.46 6.62
CA ARG A 524 -11.43 36.08 6.16
C ARG A 524 -12.60 35.45 6.87
N ASN A 525 -13.41 34.69 6.12
CA ASN A 525 -14.37 33.76 6.69
C ASN A 525 -14.03 32.34 6.22
N GLU A 526 -14.11 31.37 7.12
CA GLU A 526 -14.07 29.95 6.73
C GLU A 526 -15.49 29.53 6.37
N THR A 527 -15.63 28.90 5.21
CA THR A 527 -16.96 28.68 4.57
C THR A 527 -17.39 27.23 4.60
N THR A 528 -16.45 26.30 4.70
CA THR A 528 -16.75 24.87 4.83
C THR A 528 -15.67 24.20 5.68
N LYS A 529 -16.00 23.03 6.24
CA LYS A 529 -15.05 22.19 6.98
C LYS A 529 -13.93 21.57 6.15
N PHE A 530 -13.98 21.71 4.83
CA PHE A 530 -12.92 21.31 3.90
C PHE A 530 -11.83 22.38 3.76
N ARG A 531 -11.82 23.37 4.67
CA ARG A 531 -10.87 24.50 4.72
C ARG A 531 -10.98 25.43 3.51
N THR A 532 -12.20 25.71 3.06
CA THR A 532 -12.43 26.73 2.02
C THR A 532 -12.60 28.11 2.65
N PHE A 533 -11.89 29.11 2.14
CA PHE A 533 -11.86 30.45 2.71
C PHE A 533 -12.43 31.48 1.75
N GLN A 534 -13.28 32.36 2.26
CA GLN A 534 -13.68 33.58 1.58
C GLN A 534 -12.88 34.76 2.16
N TRP A 535 -12.08 35.39 1.30
CA TRP A 535 -11.29 36.56 1.65
C TRP A 535 -11.95 37.83 1.13
N ARG A 536 -12.06 38.85 1.99
CA ARG A 536 -12.47 40.19 1.59
C ARG A 536 -11.30 41.13 1.74
N VAL A 537 -10.93 41.77 0.62
CA VAL A 537 -9.82 42.70 0.52
C VAL A 537 -10.38 44.06 0.10
N THR A 538 -10.12 45.10 0.88
CA THR A 538 -10.56 46.47 0.61
C THR A 538 -9.34 47.37 0.57
N PHE A 539 -8.97 47.83 -0.63
CA PHE A 539 -7.92 48.81 -0.80
C PHE A 539 -8.39 50.16 -0.27
N THR A 540 -7.55 50.81 0.53
CA THR A 540 -7.88 52.12 1.13
C THR A 540 -6.81 53.17 0.89
N ASP A 541 -5.61 52.75 0.45
CA ASP A 541 -4.52 53.66 0.09
C ASP A 541 -3.61 52.96 -0.94
N VAL A 542 -3.62 53.46 -2.17
CA VAL A 542 -2.78 53.04 -3.29
C VAL A 542 -2.21 54.30 -3.94
N ARG A 543 -0.88 54.50 -3.86
CA ARG A 543 -0.19 55.77 -4.15
C ARG A 543 -0.08 56.19 -5.62
N VAL A 544 -1.02 55.73 -6.44
CA VAL A 544 -1.05 55.97 -7.89
C VAL A 544 -2.39 56.49 -8.40
N TYR A 545 -3.35 56.59 -7.49
CA TYR A 545 -4.58 57.34 -7.70
C TYR A 545 -4.54 58.53 -6.76
N GLU A 546 -5.19 59.62 -7.13
CA GLU A 546 -5.43 60.72 -6.20
C GLU A 546 -6.93 61.04 -6.18
N PRO A 547 -7.58 61.10 -5.01
CA PRO A 547 -7.07 60.73 -3.69
C PRO A 547 -6.58 59.27 -3.64
N TRP A 548 -5.62 58.93 -2.75
CA TRP A 548 -4.99 57.59 -2.73
C TRP A 548 -5.95 56.42 -2.46
N GLY A 549 -7.12 56.68 -1.88
CA GLY A 549 -8.19 55.68 -1.71
C GLY A 549 -9.10 55.50 -2.93
N ALA A 550 -8.89 56.28 -4.00
CA ALA A 550 -9.60 56.11 -5.28
C ALA A 550 -8.93 55.02 -6.14
N GLY A 551 -9.58 54.66 -7.24
CA GLY A 551 -9.09 53.72 -8.24
C GLY A 551 -10.03 52.54 -8.45
N ASN A 552 -10.21 52.18 -9.73
CA ASN A 552 -10.78 50.90 -10.12
C ASN A 552 -9.65 49.97 -10.53
N HIS A 553 -9.62 48.78 -9.93
CA HIS A 553 -8.59 47.79 -10.21
C HIS A 553 -9.23 46.55 -10.78
N ALA A 554 -8.51 45.85 -11.66
CA ALA A 554 -8.89 44.50 -12.05
C ALA A 554 -8.97 43.58 -10.81
N PRO A 555 -9.76 42.50 -10.86
CA PRO A 555 -9.73 41.49 -9.81
C PRO A 555 -8.30 41.02 -9.55
N LEU A 556 -7.96 40.76 -8.28
CA LEU A 556 -6.66 40.21 -7.92
C LEU A 556 -6.43 38.89 -8.67
N GLY A 557 -5.29 38.79 -9.35
CA GLY A 557 -4.84 37.50 -9.87
C GLY A 557 -4.55 36.56 -8.71
N ILE A 558 -4.85 35.28 -8.89
CA ILE A 558 -4.56 34.25 -7.88
C ILE A 558 -3.63 33.23 -8.53
N ASN A 559 -2.47 33.01 -7.92
CA ASN A 559 -1.59 31.93 -8.34
C ASN A 559 -2.14 30.59 -7.81
N THR A 560 -3.00 29.94 -8.60
CA THR A 560 -3.60 28.65 -8.25
C THR A 560 -2.57 27.51 -8.25
N THR A 561 -1.36 27.74 -8.80
CA THR A 561 -0.31 26.72 -8.83
C THR A 561 0.41 26.54 -7.49
N LEU A 562 -0.05 27.19 -6.42
CA LEU A 562 0.46 26.98 -5.07
C LEU A 562 -0.57 26.31 -4.16
N LEU A 563 -1.80 26.14 -4.65
CA LEU A 563 -2.83 25.37 -3.97
C LEU A 563 -2.51 23.87 -4.06
N SER A 564 -2.86 23.15 -3.00
CA SER A 564 -2.68 21.70 -2.92
C SER A 564 -3.83 21.03 -2.17
N GLN A 565 -3.90 19.71 -2.33
CA GLN A 565 -4.71 18.79 -1.54
C GLN A 565 -3.81 17.62 -1.11
N PRO A 566 -4.15 16.90 -0.02
CA PRO A 566 -3.48 15.66 0.31
C PRO A 566 -3.66 14.63 -0.83
N ASN A 567 -2.57 14.26 -1.50
CA ASN A 567 -2.44 13.07 -2.36
C ASN A 567 -3.32 12.91 -3.63
N VAL A 568 -4.01 13.95 -4.11
CA VAL A 568 -4.68 13.93 -5.43
C VAL A 568 -3.96 14.88 -6.40
N ALA A 569 -3.94 14.55 -7.70
CA ALA A 569 -3.66 15.56 -8.74
C ALA A 569 -4.59 16.76 -8.51
N ARG A 570 -4.14 18.00 -8.75
CA ARG A 570 -4.82 19.29 -8.47
C ARG A 570 -6.27 19.47 -8.96
N ALA A 571 -6.88 18.45 -9.56
CA ALA A 571 -8.26 18.43 -10.01
C ALA A 571 -9.22 18.84 -8.88
N GLY A 572 -10.01 19.88 -9.12
CA GLY A 572 -11.07 20.33 -8.21
C GLY A 572 -10.73 21.53 -7.31
N LEU A 573 -9.47 21.98 -7.24
CA LEU A 573 -9.15 23.25 -6.57
C LEU A 573 -9.41 24.44 -7.50
N SER A 574 -10.38 25.27 -7.13
CA SER A 574 -10.66 26.54 -7.81
C SER A 574 -10.50 27.70 -6.84
N ALA A 575 -9.90 28.79 -7.32
CA ALA A 575 -9.93 30.07 -6.64
C ALA A 575 -10.31 31.15 -7.65
N ALA A 576 -11.16 32.08 -7.24
CA ALA A 576 -11.59 33.19 -8.06
C ALA A 576 -11.60 34.47 -7.22
N ALA A 577 -11.22 35.58 -7.84
CA ALA A 577 -11.40 36.91 -7.28
C ALA A 577 -12.45 37.65 -8.10
N ALA A 578 -13.31 38.40 -7.41
CA ALA A 578 -14.29 39.27 -8.04
C ALA A 578 -14.33 40.61 -7.31
N ILE A 579 -14.64 41.68 -8.05
CA ILE A 579 -14.84 43.00 -7.49
C ILE A 579 -16.24 43.05 -6.86
N LEU A 580 -16.30 43.16 -5.53
CA LEU A 580 -17.58 43.32 -4.82
C LEU A 580 -18.11 44.75 -4.92
N GLN A 581 -17.20 45.72 -4.88
CA GLN A 581 -17.52 47.14 -4.99
C GLN A 581 -16.38 47.83 -5.76
N PRO A 582 -16.66 48.42 -6.94
CA PRO A 582 -15.67 49.23 -7.64
C PRO A 582 -15.38 50.52 -6.87
N GLY A 583 -14.14 51.00 -6.96
CA GLY A 583 -13.76 52.32 -6.46
C GLY A 583 -14.19 53.45 -7.41
N SER A 584 -13.95 54.69 -6.99
CA SER A 584 -14.12 55.86 -7.87
C SER A 584 -12.95 55.97 -8.85
N ALA A 585 -13.15 56.60 -10.01
CA ALA A 585 -12.04 57.04 -10.83
C ALA A 585 -11.28 58.16 -10.10
N GLY A 586 -9.95 58.03 -10.02
CA GLY A 586 -9.08 59.07 -9.47
C GLY A 586 -9.12 60.36 -10.29
N LEU A 587 -8.74 61.46 -9.64
CA LEU A 587 -8.55 62.76 -10.26
C LEU A 587 -7.41 62.73 -11.27
N GLY A 588 -7.61 63.41 -12.38
CA GLY A 588 -6.63 63.53 -13.45
C GLY A 588 -7.04 64.58 -14.46
N GLY A 589 -6.26 64.70 -15.54
CA GLY A 589 -6.59 65.60 -16.65
C GLY A 589 -6.27 67.06 -16.32
N ALA A 590 -7.14 67.98 -16.72
CA ALA A 590 -6.92 69.40 -16.52
C ALA A 590 -8.24 70.18 -16.49
N PHE A 591 -8.17 71.41 -16.01
CA PHE A 591 -9.25 72.39 -16.12
C PHE A 591 -8.66 73.70 -16.64
N THR A 592 -9.51 74.68 -16.86
CA THR A 592 -9.09 76.03 -17.25
C THR A 592 -9.59 77.04 -16.23
N LEU A 593 -8.79 78.07 -15.96
CA LEU A 593 -9.14 79.21 -15.13
C LEU A 593 -9.05 80.50 -15.94
N ASP A 594 -10.02 81.38 -15.78
CA ASP A 594 -10.02 82.71 -16.37
C ASP A 594 -10.70 83.71 -15.44
N LEU A 595 -10.50 85.00 -15.66
CA LEU A 595 -11.31 86.04 -15.03
C LEU A 595 -12.68 86.13 -15.73
N VAL A 596 -13.74 86.31 -14.96
CA VAL A 596 -15.08 86.55 -15.53
C VAL A 596 -15.04 87.79 -16.42
N GLY A 597 -15.37 87.62 -17.70
CA GLY A 597 -15.43 88.71 -18.70
C GLY A 597 -14.10 89.01 -19.42
N SER A 598 -13.06 88.19 -19.23
CA SER A 598 -11.78 88.33 -19.93
C SER A 598 -11.85 87.91 -21.40
N GLU A 599 -11.07 88.59 -22.26
CA GLU A 599 -10.89 88.23 -23.69
C GLU A 599 -9.50 87.62 -23.97
N GLU A 600 -8.58 87.64 -22.99
CA GLU A 600 -7.16 87.25 -23.18
C GLU A 600 -6.92 85.73 -23.09
N GLY A 601 -7.97 84.95 -22.82
CA GLY A 601 -7.96 83.48 -22.94
C GLY A 601 -7.71 82.75 -21.62
N ALA A 602 -8.40 81.62 -21.45
CA ALA A 602 -8.36 80.82 -20.23
C ALA A 602 -7.05 80.03 -20.09
N GLN A 603 -6.49 80.05 -18.89
CA GLN A 603 -5.25 79.37 -18.53
C GLN A 603 -5.51 77.91 -18.22
N ARG A 604 -4.80 76.99 -18.89
CA ARG A 604 -4.93 75.55 -18.65
C ARG A 604 -4.13 75.15 -17.41
N VAL A 605 -4.83 74.58 -16.43
CA VAL A 605 -4.29 74.18 -15.14
C VAL A 605 -4.37 72.66 -15.01
N ALA A 606 -3.24 72.01 -14.74
CA ALA A 606 -3.26 70.59 -14.40
C ALA A 606 -4.07 70.37 -13.11
N TRP A 607 -4.76 69.24 -13.00
CA TRP A 607 -5.57 68.92 -11.81
C TRP A 607 -4.78 69.00 -10.48
N ASP A 608 -3.48 68.68 -10.52
CA ASP A 608 -2.50 68.69 -9.42
C ASP A 608 -1.41 69.77 -9.58
N GLU A 609 -1.72 70.87 -10.27
CA GLU A 609 -0.76 71.94 -10.55
C GLU A 609 0.00 72.42 -9.30
N ALA A 610 1.32 72.55 -9.41
CA ALA A 610 2.13 73.05 -8.31
C ALA A 610 1.79 74.52 -8.00
N PRO A 611 1.73 74.96 -6.72
CA PRO A 611 1.37 76.34 -6.38
C PRO A 611 2.19 77.41 -7.11
N GLU A 612 3.50 77.17 -7.29
CA GLU A 612 4.40 78.09 -7.97
C GLU A 612 4.10 78.17 -9.47
N ARG A 613 3.78 77.02 -10.08
CA ARG A 613 3.42 76.97 -11.51
C ARG A 613 2.06 77.59 -11.76
N LEU A 614 1.09 77.32 -10.89
CA LEU A 614 -0.22 77.97 -10.93
C LEU A 614 -0.10 79.48 -10.73
N ALA A 615 0.83 79.94 -9.88
CA ALA A 615 1.05 81.37 -9.68
C ALA A 615 1.55 82.07 -10.94
N LEU A 616 2.43 81.41 -11.70
CA LEU A 616 2.87 81.90 -13.01
C LEU A 616 1.71 81.93 -14.01
N LEU A 617 0.95 80.84 -14.13
CA LEU A 617 -0.19 80.76 -15.05
C LEU A 617 -1.23 81.86 -14.77
N LEU A 618 -1.55 82.11 -13.50
CA LEU A 618 -2.51 83.16 -13.15
C LEU A 618 -1.93 84.58 -13.23
N GLY A 619 -0.60 84.73 -13.19
CA GLY A 619 0.08 86.00 -13.46
C GLY A 619 0.09 86.41 -14.93
N GLU A 620 -0.31 85.51 -15.83
CA GLU A 620 -0.52 85.81 -17.26
C GLU A 620 -1.95 86.27 -17.57
N LEU A 621 -2.85 86.30 -16.57
CA LEU A 621 -4.21 86.82 -16.76
C LEU A 621 -4.19 88.35 -16.80
N SER A 622 -4.97 88.93 -17.71
CA SER A 622 -5.20 90.39 -17.77
C SER A 622 -5.48 90.96 -16.39
N SER A 623 -4.93 92.14 -16.08
CA SER A 623 -5.06 92.83 -14.78
C SER A 623 -4.41 92.16 -13.56
N VAL A 624 -3.76 91.00 -13.67
CA VAL A 624 -3.05 90.33 -12.58
C VAL A 624 -1.55 90.38 -12.84
N GLU A 625 -0.77 90.94 -11.92
CA GLU A 625 0.69 91.02 -12.06
C GLU A 625 1.39 89.99 -11.16
N ARG A 626 0.85 89.72 -9.96
CA ARG A 626 1.40 88.70 -9.05
C ARG A 626 0.35 88.11 -8.12
N VAL A 627 0.40 86.79 -7.98
CA VAL A 627 -0.42 86.04 -7.02
C VAL A 627 0.44 85.25 -6.04
N HIS A 628 -0.09 85.06 -4.84
CA HIS A 628 0.43 84.12 -3.85
C HIS A 628 -0.56 82.97 -3.71
N ILE A 629 -0.07 81.74 -3.82
CA ILE A 629 -0.91 80.54 -3.82
C ILE A 629 -0.40 79.55 -2.76
N THR A 630 -1.33 79.00 -1.99
CA THR A 630 -1.08 77.82 -1.16
C THR A 630 -2.00 76.69 -1.57
N ARG A 631 -1.53 75.44 -1.47
CA ARG A 631 -2.33 74.24 -1.77
C ARG A 631 -2.38 73.32 -0.56
N ALA A 632 -3.56 72.76 -0.31
CA ALA A 632 -3.77 71.75 0.73
C ALA A 632 -4.68 70.63 0.24
N ILE A 633 -4.49 69.43 0.78
CA ILE A 633 -5.45 68.33 0.66
C ILE A 633 -6.78 68.76 1.29
N THR A 634 -7.91 68.38 0.68
CA THR A 634 -9.23 68.59 1.24
C THR A 634 -10.11 67.35 1.07
N GLY A 635 -11.07 67.20 1.98
CA GLY A 635 -12.03 66.10 1.97
C GLY A 635 -11.43 64.77 2.42
N SER A 636 -11.93 63.66 1.88
CA SER A 636 -11.60 62.29 2.30
C SER A 636 -10.85 61.50 1.22
N GLY A 637 -10.42 60.28 1.53
CA GLY A 637 -9.72 59.41 0.56
C GLY A 637 -8.21 59.65 0.44
N TRP A 638 -7.64 60.52 1.27
CA TRP A 638 -6.19 60.84 1.30
C TRP A 638 -5.41 60.07 2.36
N GLY A 639 -6.05 59.10 3.01
CA GLY A 639 -5.42 58.29 4.04
C GLY A 639 -6.07 56.91 4.14
N ALA A 640 -5.60 56.13 5.10
CA ALA A 640 -5.93 54.73 5.37
C ALA A 640 -7.40 54.42 5.74
N GLN A 641 -8.35 55.29 5.43
CA GLN A 641 -9.77 55.15 5.78
C GLN A 641 -10.61 54.81 4.54
N HIS A 642 -11.50 53.82 4.70
CA HIS A 642 -12.48 53.47 3.68
C HIS A 642 -13.66 54.46 3.71
N THR A 643 -13.92 55.14 2.60
CA THR A 643 -14.99 56.15 2.49
C THR A 643 -15.81 55.96 1.21
N GLN A 644 -17.14 55.98 1.29
CA GLN A 644 -18.02 55.68 0.15
C GLN A 644 -18.73 56.90 -0.48
N SER A 645 -18.88 58.00 0.26
CA SER A 645 -19.68 59.17 -0.19
C SER A 645 -18.99 60.52 0.04
N ALA A 646 -17.74 60.52 0.52
CA ALA A 646 -16.99 61.73 0.80
C ALA A 646 -16.00 62.02 -0.33
N ALA A 647 -16.10 63.21 -0.93
CA ALA A 647 -15.19 63.65 -1.98
C ALA A 647 -13.85 64.09 -1.38
N GLY A 648 -12.76 63.76 -2.05
CA GLY A 648 -11.44 64.31 -1.81
C GLY A 648 -10.96 65.14 -2.99
N GLY A 649 -10.07 66.08 -2.75
CA GLY A 649 -9.43 66.86 -3.81
C GLY A 649 -8.37 67.81 -3.26
N TRP A 650 -7.93 68.71 -4.12
CA TRP A 650 -7.04 69.82 -3.76
C TRP A 650 -7.85 71.09 -3.45
N ARG A 651 -7.38 71.86 -2.48
CA ARG A 651 -7.83 73.22 -2.21
C ARG A 651 -6.68 74.18 -2.44
N TYR A 652 -6.86 75.10 -3.37
CA TYR A 652 -5.95 76.23 -3.58
C TYR A 652 -6.53 77.46 -2.88
N ARG A 653 -5.69 78.20 -2.15
CA ARG A 653 -6.00 79.57 -1.72
C ARG A 653 -5.16 80.52 -2.54
N ILE A 654 -5.81 81.46 -3.22
CA ILE A 654 -5.19 82.40 -4.14
C ILE A 654 -5.38 83.80 -3.58
N ALA A 655 -4.28 84.50 -3.33
CA ALA A 655 -4.25 85.90 -2.96
C ALA A 655 -3.63 86.71 -4.10
N PHE A 656 -4.35 87.70 -4.61
CA PHE A 656 -3.82 88.64 -5.60
C PHE A 656 -2.99 89.69 -4.87
N VAL A 657 -1.68 89.67 -5.07
CA VAL A 657 -0.71 90.51 -4.32
C VAL A 657 -0.32 91.74 -5.12
N ARG A 658 -0.36 91.68 -6.46
CA ARG A 658 -0.28 92.86 -7.32
C ARG A 658 -1.22 92.74 -8.51
N VAL A 659 -1.90 93.85 -8.76
CA VAL A 659 -2.98 94.01 -9.74
C VAL A 659 -2.61 95.21 -10.59
N ALA A 660 -2.81 95.11 -11.90
CA ALA A 660 -2.44 96.18 -12.81
C ALA A 660 -3.17 97.49 -12.49
N GLY A 661 -2.47 98.62 -12.53
CA GLY A 661 -3.03 99.93 -12.23
C GLY A 661 -2.18 101.10 -12.72
N GLN A 662 -2.51 102.30 -12.27
CA GLN A 662 -1.98 103.55 -12.84
C GLN A 662 -0.60 103.96 -12.31
N VAL A 663 -0.12 103.36 -11.21
CA VAL A 663 1.13 103.76 -10.56
C VAL A 663 2.19 102.71 -10.85
N ASP A 664 3.17 103.03 -11.71
CA ASP A 664 4.23 102.11 -12.15
C ASP A 664 3.72 100.76 -12.70
N GLY A 665 2.50 100.76 -13.27
CA GLY A 665 1.84 99.57 -13.79
C GLY A 665 0.96 98.83 -12.77
N ASP A 666 0.93 99.25 -11.49
CA ASP A 666 0.19 98.62 -10.40
C ASP A 666 -0.89 99.52 -9.79
N THR A 667 -1.83 98.91 -9.07
CA THR A 667 -2.72 99.60 -8.13
C THR A 667 -1.94 100.17 -6.94
N PHE A 668 -2.45 101.24 -6.34
CA PHE A 668 -1.81 101.88 -5.20
C PHE A 668 -2.75 101.98 -3.98
N PRO A 669 -2.32 101.58 -2.78
CA PRO A 669 -1.08 100.87 -2.48
C PRO A 669 -0.99 99.50 -3.20
N PRO A 670 0.22 98.97 -3.48
CA PRO A 670 0.37 97.67 -4.13
C PRO A 670 -0.41 96.57 -3.40
N GLY A 671 -1.17 95.77 -4.14
CA GLY A 671 -2.03 94.71 -3.60
C GLY A 671 -3.45 95.16 -3.23
N THR A 672 -3.79 96.42 -3.45
CA THR A 672 -5.19 96.86 -3.56
C THR A 672 -5.73 96.59 -4.97
N GLY A 673 -7.02 96.81 -5.20
CA GLY A 673 -7.69 96.47 -6.46
C GLY A 673 -8.72 95.36 -6.28
N ILE A 674 -9.82 95.47 -7.02
CA ILE A 674 -10.85 94.45 -7.07
C ILE A 674 -10.62 93.63 -8.34
N VAL A 675 -10.11 92.41 -8.18
CA VAL A 675 -9.98 91.45 -9.27
C VAL A 675 -11.33 90.77 -9.52
N SER A 676 -11.71 90.64 -10.79
CA SER A 676 -12.90 89.88 -11.20
C SER A 676 -12.85 88.46 -10.62
N PRO A 677 -14.01 87.84 -10.29
CA PRO A 677 -14.00 86.45 -9.84
C PRO A 677 -13.32 85.55 -10.88
N LEU A 678 -12.61 84.53 -10.41
CA LEU A 678 -12.16 83.45 -11.29
C LEU A 678 -13.38 82.61 -11.70
N GLN A 679 -13.40 82.15 -12.94
CA GLN A 679 -14.33 81.16 -13.47
C GLN A 679 -13.53 79.95 -13.95
N ALA A 680 -14.10 78.75 -13.77
CA ALA A 680 -13.45 77.51 -14.14
C ALA A 680 -14.29 76.73 -15.16
N THR A 681 -13.66 76.24 -16.23
CA THR A 681 -14.23 75.21 -17.10
C THR A 681 -13.45 73.92 -16.93
N TYR A 682 -14.14 72.84 -16.59
CA TYR A 682 -13.52 71.58 -16.12
C TYR A 682 -14.02 70.34 -16.85
N ALA A 683 -14.58 70.48 -18.05
CA ALA A 683 -14.95 69.33 -18.88
C ALA A 683 -13.79 68.34 -19.14
N PRO A 684 -12.51 68.79 -19.30
CA PRO A 684 -11.36 67.88 -19.42
C PRO A 684 -10.85 67.28 -18.11
N LEU A 685 -11.51 67.57 -16.97
CA LEU A 685 -11.13 67.03 -15.67
C LEU A 685 -11.63 65.59 -15.57
N VAL A 686 -10.73 64.67 -15.24
CA VAL A 686 -11.02 63.25 -15.08
C VAL A 686 -11.30 62.96 -13.61
N GLY A 687 -12.23 62.04 -13.36
CA GLY A 687 -12.57 61.54 -12.02
C GLY A 687 -14.08 61.42 -11.83
N THR A 688 -14.50 60.55 -10.90
CA THR A 688 -15.93 60.37 -10.64
C THR A 688 -16.52 61.62 -9.99
N ASN A 689 -17.48 62.25 -10.67
CA ASN A 689 -18.10 63.53 -10.24
C ASN A 689 -17.07 64.65 -10.00
N ALA A 690 -15.95 64.62 -10.73
CA ALA A 690 -14.91 65.63 -10.63
C ALA A 690 -15.44 67.00 -11.07
N ARG A 691 -15.16 68.03 -10.27
CA ARG A 691 -15.55 69.42 -10.55
C ARG A 691 -14.58 70.40 -9.92
N VAL A 692 -14.53 71.60 -10.49
CA VAL A 692 -13.83 72.74 -9.89
C VAL A 692 -14.86 73.70 -9.32
N VAL A 693 -14.71 74.04 -8.05
CA VAL A 693 -15.56 75.02 -7.36
C VAL A 693 -14.70 76.22 -7.01
N VAL A 694 -15.01 77.37 -7.59
CA VAL A 694 -14.36 78.63 -7.26
C VAL A 694 -15.21 79.38 -6.25
N MET A 695 -14.59 79.80 -5.15
CA MET A 695 -15.22 80.62 -4.11
C MET A 695 -14.34 81.84 -3.82
N ARG A 696 -14.97 82.97 -3.55
CA ARG A 696 -14.28 84.20 -3.12
C ARG A 696 -14.30 84.27 -1.61
N ASP A 697 -13.12 84.24 -0.98
CA ASP A 697 -12.99 84.32 0.48
C ASP A 697 -13.09 85.78 0.98
N THR A 698 -12.26 86.67 0.44
CA THR A 698 -12.20 88.09 0.84
C THR A 698 -12.15 88.97 -0.41
N PRO A 699 -13.00 90.01 -0.56
CA PRO A 699 -12.86 90.97 -1.64
C PRO A 699 -11.60 91.83 -1.46
N GLY A 700 -10.94 92.20 -2.56
CA GLY A 700 -9.85 93.17 -2.52
C GLY A 700 -10.33 94.55 -2.08
N SER A 701 -9.44 95.35 -1.49
CA SER A 701 -9.72 96.74 -1.13
C SER A 701 -9.74 97.64 -2.37
N ALA A 702 -10.58 98.67 -2.39
CA ALA A 702 -10.54 99.67 -3.46
C ALA A 702 -9.14 100.34 -3.52
N PRO A 703 -8.56 100.54 -4.72
CA PRO A 703 -7.31 101.27 -4.85
C PRO A 703 -7.53 102.74 -4.49
N LEU A 704 -6.49 103.38 -3.94
CA LEU A 704 -6.49 104.84 -3.79
C LEU A 704 -6.55 105.47 -5.18
N SER A 705 -7.43 106.45 -5.32
CA SER A 705 -7.65 107.18 -6.57
C SER A 705 -8.17 108.59 -6.27
N GLY A 706 -8.26 109.43 -7.31
CA GLY A 706 -8.76 110.80 -7.20
C GLY A 706 -7.66 111.82 -6.92
N SER A 707 -8.06 113.00 -6.46
CA SER A 707 -7.15 114.12 -6.22
C SER A 707 -7.36 114.69 -4.83
N PHE A 708 -6.31 115.27 -4.25
CA PHE A 708 -6.36 116.05 -3.02
C PHE A 708 -5.97 117.50 -3.28
N THR A 709 -6.32 118.38 -2.36
CA THR A 709 -5.83 119.76 -2.33
C THR A 709 -5.16 120.00 -0.99
N LEU A 710 -4.08 120.77 -0.98
CA LEU A 710 -3.43 121.22 0.26
C LEU A 710 -3.82 122.67 0.52
N GLY A 711 -4.24 122.95 1.76
CA GLY A 711 -4.59 124.30 2.21
C GLY A 711 -3.54 124.84 3.18
N VAL A 712 -3.07 126.08 2.95
CA VAL A 712 -2.26 126.83 3.91
C VAL A 712 -2.91 128.19 4.15
N ALA A 713 -3.43 128.38 5.36
CA ALA A 713 -4.38 129.44 5.69
C ALA A 713 -5.64 129.38 4.80
N SER A 714 -6.00 130.45 4.08
CA SER A 714 -7.20 130.50 3.22
C SER A 714 -6.96 130.11 1.76
N ALA A 715 -5.70 129.92 1.33
CA ALA A 715 -5.36 129.53 -0.03
C ALA A 715 -5.20 128.00 -0.15
N HIS A 716 -5.69 127.44 -1.26
CA HIS A 716 -5.64 126.02 -1.55
C HIS A 716 -4.94 125.80 -2.89
N THR A 717 -4.18 124.70 -3.01
CA THR A 717 -3.61 124.28 -4.29
C THR A 717 -4.70 123.92 -5.28
N ARG A 718 -4.35 123.79 -6.57
CA ARG A 718 -5.21 123.03 -7.49
C ARG A 718 -5.27 121.57 -7.04
N ALA A 719 -6.23 120.84 -7.61
CA ALA A 719 -6.36 119.41 -7.40
C ALA A 719 -5.06 118.72 -7.85
N LEU A 720 -4.36 118.12 -6.89
CA LEU A 720 -3.17 117.29 -7.09
C LEU A 720 -3.64 115.84 -7.11
N ASP A 721 -3.20 115.05 -8.08
CA ASP A 721 -3.52 113.63 -8.10
C ASP A 721 -3.04 112.94 -6.82
N PHE A 722 -3.77 111.91 -6.37
CA PHE A 722 -3.44 111.16 -5.16
C PHE A 722 -2.00 110.62 -5.15
N ASN A 723 -1.41 110.39 -6.33
CA ASN A 723 -0.04 109.92 -6.53
C ASN A 723 0.94 110.99 -7.01
N ALA A 724 0.56 112.28 -7.03
CA ALA A 724 1.37 113.39 -7.55
C ALA A 724 2.84 113.30 -7.14
N ALA A 725 3.74 113.69 -8.06
CA ALA A 725 5.17 113.72 -7.76
C ALA A 725 5.46 114.82 -6.72
N HIS A 726 6.50 114.64 -5.90
CA HIS A 726 6.85 115.64 -4.90
C HIS A 726 7.14 117.01 -5.52
N THR A 727 7.68 117.04 -6.74
CA THR A 727 7.93 118.27 -7.52
C THR A 727 6.64 118.98 -7.91
N ASP A 728 5.58 118.24 -8.23
CA ASP A 728 4.29 118.82 -8.61
C ASP A 728 3.59 119.40 -7.38
N VAL A 729 3.67 118.69 -6.25
CA VAL A 729 3.19 119.18 -4.96
C VAL A 729 4.00 120.43 -4.54
N GLU A 730 5.33 120.42 -4.71
CA GLU A 730 6.20 121.56 -4.40
C GLU A 730 5.86 122.78 -5.27
N ALA A 731 5.64 122.58 -6.57
CA ALA A 731 5.27 123.63 -7.50
C ALA A 731 3.91 124.24 -7.15
N GLU A 732 2.88 123.41 -6.91
CA GLU A 732 1.54 123.88 -6.60
C GLU A 732 1.46 124.59 -5.23
N VAL A 733 2.19 124.11 -4.23
CA VAL A 733 2.25 124.76 -2.92
C VAL A 733 3.06 126.07 -2.99
N SER A 734 4.14 126.12 -3.76
CA SER A 734 4.93 127.34 -3.99
C SER A 734 4.15 128.42 -4.74
N ALA A 735 3.14 128.03 -5.53
CA ALA A 735 2.30 128.96 -6.28
C ALA A 735 1.23 129.67 -5.42
N LEU A 736 1.04 129.25 -4.17
CA LEU A 736 0.10 129.89 -3.25
C LEU A 736 0.65 131.22 -2.75
N SER A 737 -0.16 132.28 -2.86
CA SER A 737 0.22 133.63 -2.39
C SER A 737 0.48 133.71 -0.87
N THR A 738 0.13 132.67 -0.12
CA THR A 738 0.30 132.56 1.33
C THR A 738 1.55 131.77 1.74
N VAL A 739 2.33 131.23 0.78
CA VAL A 739 3.50 130.38 1.05
C VAL A 739 4.73 130.97 0.37
N GLY A 740 5.87 130.95 1.08
CA GLY A 740 7.18 131.32 0.54
C GLY A 740 7.89 130.13 -0.11
N THR A 741 9.21 130.05 0.01
CA THR A 741 9.96 128.87 -0.46
C THR A 741 9.59 127.62 0.34
N VAL A 742 9.11 126.58 -0.34
CA VAL A 742 8.80 125.27 0.24
C VAL A 742 9.66 124.21 -0.45
N ALA A 743 10.02 123.15 0.29
CA ALA A 743 10.68 121.97 -0.25
C ALA A 743 9.86 120.75 0.12
N VAL A 744 9.48 119.93 -0.86
CA VAL A 744 8.66 118.74 -0.62
C VAL A 744 9.49 117.49 -0.86
N ARG A 745 9.40 116.53 0.05
CA ARG A 745 10.02 115.21 -0.13
C ARG A 745 8.96 114.14 0.04
N LYS A 746 8.87 113.25 -0.96
CA LYS A 746 8.00 112.06 -0.89
C LYS A 746 8.83 110.89 -0.41
N PHE A 747 8.39 110.26 0.68
CA PHE A 747 8.96 109.02 1.19
C PHE A 747 7.87 107.94 1.15
N SER A 748 8.22 106.75 0.69
CA SER A 748 7.37 105.57 0.83
C SER A 748 7.80 104.79 2.07
N THR A 749 6.89 104.59 3.02
CA THR A 749 7.09 103.63 4.11
C THR A 749 6.54 102.27 3.67
N ALA A 750 7.42 101.29 3.49
CA ALA A 750 6.99 99.91 3.24
C ALA A 750 6.46 99.32 4.57
N HIS A 751 5.14 99.28 4.75
CA HIS A 751 4.54 98.39 5.74
C HIS A 751 4.53 96.98 5.13
N ASN A 752 5.44 96.12 5.58
CA ASN A 752 5.32 94.69 5.36
C ASN A 752 4.07 94.19 6.10
N VAL A 753 2.95 94.09 5.39
CA VAL A 753 1.75 93.38 5.86
C VAL A 753 1.80 91.97 5.30
N LEU A 754 2.76 91.17 5.77
CA LEU A 754 2.72 89.71 5.67
C LEU A 754 3.19 89.17 7.02
N GLY A 755 2.23 89.07 7.93
CA GLY A 755 2.23 88.18 9.08
C GLY A 755 1.09 87.18 8.89
#